data_AF-A0A2E3WT69-F1
#
_entry.id   AF-A0A2E3WT69-F1
#
_cell.length_a   1.000
_cell.length_b   1.000
_cell.length_c   1.000
_cell.angle_alpha   90.00
_cell.angle_beta   90.00
_cell.angle_gamma   90.00
#
_symmetry.space_group_name_H-M   'P 1'
#
loop_
_entity.id
_entity.type
_entity.pdbx_description
1 polymer ?
#
loop_
_entity_poly.entity_id
_entity_poly.type
_entity_poly.pdbx_seq_one_letter_code
_entity_poly.pdbx_strand_id
1 'polypeptide(L)'
;MRFNFLVVLIGFLLAGCGLRTGEPSYEIPVVKVEQEFSCLGEVGEKFDEYFEGKFKGKELDEFFDCAQKAFKQFKDFARGEGGDYHTPEELRSFLHRNFLKENTISDKLLVEALRIKKVMVGGEIDQISEQDLERGIELLEIVRKKANLLQPYILTLTKALEYEDINEEHLDASIVALKQAAKHFGMILKHNQHSYDFDSFESFLIEFRRFLKWDEGGDSKGSDESEDLKIRRWVELFHSMKGLMADGDDGVILPEDWEFYLMNGAQWYSSYLQFQYQVKTTRIFSAKGLNYFNEFVDAIIESVESVLLNRERRQVEYSEMNKAFYALESLDLIPFGITASTLSRIFPEIVRRGFSQIDRPIEDRKAESFHLRNFKHIRYEYELWSEVQHFLQDNKQSDGEILVPGDVLSHNYFECINSTAPKRYVDPRCEFVRIMYQRPMFNQNFKSTYLTNSDRSNWISEFSNLSRLNAVRVTVRMLIFSFGDIQNHGDYLRIMNQQGIKKEEFETFYRVSKELGVDLKLMHPMGENVGNRSFQEAKMFTYSARGLIPNDPDDIVTYPELMEFISIVYSGGVLGRASFDLLVGKCGATGRPGALGYETIRFDCFKKEFMSVYETQLGSLPGMQKYVKEMTPEQKVEFQHSLFNIMYDPKYDYRYIEYSDFTSMLTLTLYIEAIMTRYDQAPYDGVLDYDELSLAYYTFQGLFLNMTDNNPAIAELAFYYTIRDAAVPSLCNLGFTAHIASEILPWRDGMELSEDFKEELKTDRLKLFQVFEIVGKALKALVSEDKKGLPASEFNSICN
;
A
#
# COMPACT_ATOMS: atom_id res chain seq x y z
N MET A 1 12.15 0.52 19.20
CA MET A 1 13.11 -0.47 19.73
C MET A 1 14.51 0.06 19.47
N ARG A 2 15.38 0.14 20.50
CA ARG A 2 16.77 0.63 20.33
C ARG A 2 17.66 -0.46 19.74
N PHE A 3 17.38 -0.88 18.50
CA PHE A 3 18.14 -1.96 17.86
C PHE A 3 19.45 -1.41 17.30
N ASN A 4 20.47 -1.39 18.16
CA ASN A 4 21.65 -0.58 17.97
C ASN A 4 22.80 -1.42 17.36
N PHE A 5 22.79 -1.64 16.04
CA PHE A 5 23.80 -2.47 15.35
C PHE A 5 25.26 -2.01 15.59
N LEU A 6 25.50 -0.73 15.89
CA LEU A 6 26.82 -0.19 16.26
C LEU A 6 27.35 -0.73 17.61
N VAL A 7 26.46 -1.11 18.53
CA VAL A 7 26.80 -1.57 19.90
C VAL A 7 27.59 -2.87 19.85
N VAL A 8 27.16 -3.79 19.00
CA VAL A 8 27.82 -5.08 18.75
C VAL A 8 29.30 -4.89 18.42
N LEU A 9 29.57 -3.92 17.55
CA LEU A 9 30.86 -3.73 16.88
C LEU A 9 31.85 -2.97 17.75
N ILE A 10 31.35 -2.03 18.58
CA ILE A 10 32.16 -1.33 19.59
C ILE A 10 32.35 -2.21 20.83
N GLY A 11 31.32 -2.92 21.29
CA GLY A 11 31.27 -3.57 22.61
C GLY A 11 32.33 -4.66 22.83
N PHE A 12 32.86 -5.24 21.75
CA PHE A 12 33.85 -6.31 21.82
C PHE A 12 35.28 -5.94 21.47
N LEU A 13 35.49 -4.80 20.82
CA LEU A 13 36.81 -4.18 20.72
C LEU A 13 37.22 -3.48 22.04
N LEU A 14 36.55 -3.84 23.14
CA LEU A 14 36.74 -3.30 24.49
C LEU A 14 37.08 -4.40 25.51
N ALA A 15 37.15 -5.65 25.05
CA ALA A 15 37.30 -6.84 25.90
C ALA A 15 38.77 -7.34 25.99
N GLY A 16 39.73 -6.52 26.46
CA GLY A 16 41.05 -7.03 26.90
C GLY A 16 42.00 -6.05 27.64
N CYS A 17 42.12 -6.18 28.97
CA CYS A 17 43.25 -5.84 29.89
C CYS A 17 42.97 -6.54 31.26
N GLY A 18 43.88 -6.77 32.24
CA GLY A 18 45.32 -6.48 32.41
C GLY A 18 46.01 -7.52 33.36
N LEU A 19 47.35 -7.58 33.37
CA LEU A 19 48.22 -8.42 34.25
C LEU A 19 48.23 -9.97 34.09
N ARG A 20 49.42 -10.54 34.33
CA ARG A 20 49.83 -11.93 34.02
C ARG A 20 49.08 -13.05 34.76
N THR A 21 48.98 -14.20 34.09
CA THR A 21 48.75 -15.53 34.68
C THR A 21 49.74 -16.49 34.01
N GLY A 22 50.41 -17.37 34.77
CA GLY A 22 51.26 -18.45 34.22
C GLY A 22 52.67 -18.61 34.83
N GLU A 23 53.35 -17.53 35.23
CA GLU A 23 54.76 -17.58 35.68
C GLU A 23 54.95 -17.51 37.21
N PRO A 24 55.92 -18.23 37.81
CA PRO A 24 56.27 -18.11 39.23
C PRO A 24 56.89 -16.74 39.56
N SER A 25 56.53 -16.22 40.74
CA SER A 25 56.80 -14.85 41.19
C SER A 25 58.27 -14.40 41.10
N TYR A 26 58.48 -13.26 40.43
CA TYR A 26 59.53 -12.30 40.76
C TYR A 26 58.85 -10.97 41.11
N GLU A 27 59.29 -10.29 42.16
CA GLU A 27 58.65 -9.06 42.65
C GLU A 27 58.81 -7.91 41.64
N ILE A 28 57.71 -7.54 40.98
CA ILE A 28 57.58 -6.35 40.12
C ILE A 28 56.66 -5.37 40.86
N PRO A 29 56.94 -4.05 40.87
CA PRO A 29 56.09 -3.06 41.52
C PRO A 29 54.64 -3.12 41.01
N VAL A 30 53.69 -3.10 41.95
CA VAL A 30 52.25 -3.08 41.66
C VAL A 30 51.92 -1.80 40.91
N VAL A 31 51.74 -1.91 39.59
CA VAL A 31 51.17 -0.83 38.77
C VAL A 31 49.73 -0.61 39.26
N LYS A 32 49.42 0.61 39.72
CA LYS A 32 48.06 0.99 40.10
C LYS A 32 47.21 1.24 38.85
N VAL A 33 46.71 0.14 38.28
CA VAL A 33 45.82 0.11 37.10
C VAL A 33 44.45 0.77 37.37
N GLU A 34 44.08 0.99 38.63
CA GLU A 34 42.69 1.26 39.07
C GLU A 34 42.00 2.54 38.57
N GLN A 35 42.69 3.49 37.91
CA GLN A 35 42.07 4.75 37.45
C GLN A 35 42.16 5.03 35.93
N GLU A 36 43.05 4.36 35.17
CA GLU A 36 43.27 4.72 33.76
C GLU A 36 42.30 4.05 32.76
N PHE A 37 41.44 3.13 33.23
CA PHE A 37 40.61 2.26 32.37
C PHE A 37 39.13 2.20 32.76
N SER A 38 38.63 3.15 33.57
CA SER A 38 37.22 3.13 34.03
C SER A 38 36.21 3.11 32.87
N CYS A 39 36.59 3.67 31.72
CA CYS A 39 35.79 3.63 30.48
C CYS A 39 35.31 2.23 30.07
N LEU A 40 36.09 1.17 30.38
CA LEU A 40 35.72 -0.22 30.06
C LEU A 40 34.70 -0.82 31.03
N GLY A 41 34.51 -0.22 32.21
CA GLY A 41 33.43 -0.59 33.14
C GLY A 41 32.10 0.11 32.80
N GLU A 42 32.16 1.31 32.25
CA GLU A 42 31.00 2.17 31.93
C GLU A 42 30.41 1.93 30.53
N VAL A 43 30.89 0.92 29.80
CA VAL A 43 30.56 0.68 28.37
C VAL A 43 29.06 0.67 28.08
N GLY A 44 28.26 0.00 28.93
CA GLY A 44 26.79 -0.03 28.78
C GLY A 44 26.15 1.36 28.89
N GLU A 45 26.51 2.11 29.94
CA GLU A 45 26.01 3.47 30.16
C GLU A 45 26.42 4.42 29.03
N LYS A 46 27.68 4.35 28.57
CA LYS A 46 28.18 5.17 27.45
C LYS A 46 27.53 4.83 26.11
N PHE A 47 27.11 3.57 25.91
CA PHE A 47 26.24 3.23 24.78
C PHE A 47 24.85 3.83 24.91
N ASP A 48 24.19 3.68 26.05
CA ASP A 48 22.85 4.25 26.23
C ASP A 48 22.89 5.78 26.08
N GLU A 49 23.90 6.47 26.62
CA GLU A 49 24.17 7.89 26.35
C GLU A 49 24.35 8.18 24.85
N TYR A 50 25.02 7.33 24.08
CA TYR A 50 25.21 7.52 22.64
C TYR A 50 23.88 7.49 21.88
N PHE A 51 23.07 6.44 22.08
CA PHE A 51 21.80 6.27 21.36
C PHE A 51 20.69 7.19 21.89
N GLU A 52 20.84 7.72 23.09
CA GLU A 52 20.03 8.83 23.63
C GLU A 52 20.54 10.21 23.21
N GLY A 53 21.58 10.30 22.36
CA GLY A 53 22.14 11.57 21.87
C GLY A 53 22.78 12.44 22.95
N LYS A 54 23.00 11.88 24.15
CA LYS A 54 23.61 12.55 25.30
C LYS A 54 25.14 12.60 25.19
N PHE A 55 25.75 11.57 24.60
CA PHE A 55 27.20 11.43 24.47
C PHE A 55 27.74 12.37 23.39
N LYS A 56 28.59 13.34 23.77
CA LYS A 56 29.08 14.39 22.85
C LYS A 56 30.45 14.03 22.29
N GLY A 57 30.79 14.58 21.12
CA GLY A 57 32.02 14.24 20.37
C GLY A 57 33.31 14.20 21.20
N LYS A 58 33.53 15.17 22.11
CA LYS A 58 34.72 15.17 22.99
C LYS A 58 34.73 13.99 23.98
N GLU A 59 33.59 13.66 24.56
CA GLU A 59 33.43 12.57 25.53
C GLU A 59 33.56 11.21 24.81
N LEU A 60 33.01 11.13 23.59
CA LEU A 60 33.14 10.00 22.67
C LEU A 60 34.60 9.75 22.26
N ASP A 61 35.33 10.81 21.89
CA ASP A 61 36.77 10.74 21.59
C ASP A 61 37.59 10.32 22.81
N GLU A 62 37.29 10.84 24.00
CA GLU A 62 37.96 10.46 25.26
C GLU A 62 37.72 8.97 25.62
N PHE A 63 36.52 8.45 25.37
CA PHE A 63 36.20 7.03 25.52
C PHE A 63 36.98 6.14 24.55
N PHE A 64 37.04 6.49 23.26
CA PHE A 64 37.82 5.73 22.29
C PHE A 64 39.34 5.84 22.50
N ASP A 65 39.85 6.99 22.94
CA ASP A 65 41.26 7.14 23.35
C ASP A 65 41.58 6.27 24.56
N CYS A 66 40.67 6.18 25.54
CA CYS A 66 40.79 5.29 26.70
C CYS A 66 40.81 3.81 26.26
N ALA A 67 39.88 3.41 25.39
CA ALA A 67 39.83 2.07 24.79
C ALA A 67 41.13 1.70 24.03
N GLN A 68 41.62 2.58 23.15
CA GLN A 68 42.86 2.34 22.41
C GLN A 68 44.08 2.25 23.34
N LYS A 69 44.15 3.06 24.41
CA LYS A 69 45.21 2.98 25.42
C LYS A 69 45.15 1.66 26.17
N ALA A 70 43.96 1.18 26.53
CA ALA A 70 43.77 -0.13 27.14
C ALA A 70 44.33 -1.24 26.22
N PHE A 71 43.94 -1.28 24.94
CA PHE A 71 44.42 -2.30 24.00
C PHE A 71 45.93 -2.27 23.77
N LYS A 72 46.54 -1.07 23.72
CA LYS A 72 48.01 -0.93 23.65
C LYS A 72 48.68 -1.50 24.91
N GLN A 73 48.17 -1.16 26.10
CA GLN A 73 48.69 -1.70 27.35
C GLN A 73 48.45 -3.22 27.50
N PHE A 74 47.36 -3.77 26.95
CA PHE A 74 47.18 -5.23 26.88
C PHE A 74 48.34 -5.86 26.11
N LYS A 75 48.55 -5.38 24.87
CA LYS A 75 49.63 -5.81 23.98
C LYS A 75 51.01 -5.73 24.64
N ASP A 76 51.29 -4.64 25.35
CA ASP A 76 52.60 -4.39 25.96
C ASP A 76 52.86 -5.18 27.26
N PHE A 77 51.81 -5.53 28.03
CA PHE A 77 51.96 -6.10 29.39
C PHE A 77 51.46 -7.52 29.59
N ALA A 78 50.53 -8.02 28.78
CA ALA A 78 50.15 -9.42 28.83
C ALA A 78 51.12 -10.28 28.03
N ARG A 79 51.31 -11.50 28.50
CA ARG A 79 51.94 -12.60 27.76
C ARG A 79 51.07 -13.80 28.00
N GLY A 80 50.62 -14.46 26.94
CA GLY A 80 49.90 -15.72 27.08
C GLY A 80 50.85 -16.85 27.41
N GLU A 81 50.33 -17.94 27.94
CA GLU A 81 51.12 -19.15 28.23
C GLU A 81 51.76 -19.72 26.95
N GLY A 82 51.18 -19.42 25.77
CA GLY A 82 51.68 -19.79 24.45
C GLY A 82 52.67 -18.83 23.79
N GLY A 83 53.02 -17.71 24.44
CA GLY A 83 53.90 -16.67 23.87
C GLY A 83 53.14 -15.51 23.22
N ASP A 84 53.14 -15.45 21.89
CA ASP A 84 52.68 -14.30 21.09
C ASP A 84 51.15 -14.28 20.84
N TYR A 85 50.39 -15.09 21.59
CA TYR A 85 48.94 -15.18 21.53
C TYR A 85 48.31 -15.41 22.90
N HIS A 86 47.04 -15.05 23.02
CA HIS A 86 46.22 -15.22 24.23
C HIS A 86 45.08 -16.18 24.01
N THR A 87 44.79 -17.01 25.02
CA THR A 87 43.63 -17.90 25.02
C THR A 87 42.35 -17.18 25.47
N PRO A 88 41.15 -17.73 25.18
CA PRO A 88 39.89 -17.17 25.64
C PRO A 88 39.83 -17.10 27.18
N GLU A 89 40.27 -18.16 27.87
CA GLU A 89 40.27 -18.27 29.32
C GLU A 89 41.19 -17.25 29.99
N GLU A 90 42.37 -17.01 29.41
CA GLU A 90 43.25 -15.91 29.81
C GLU A 90 42.52 -14.58 29.71
N LEU A 91 41.97 -14.25 28.53
CA LEU A 91 41.27 -12.99 28.25
C LEU A 91 40.11 -12.73 29.23
N ARG A 92 39.30 -13.75 29.52
CA ARG A 92 38.20 -13.65 30.49
C ARG A 92 38.70 -13.42 31.91
N SER A 93 39.64 -14.25 32.37
CA SER A 93 40.20 -14.18 33.72
C SER A 93 40.83 -12.81 34.00
N PHE A 94 41.42 -12.25 32.96
CA PHE A 94 42.07 -10.96 32.88
C PHE A 94 41.04 -9.81 32.96
N LEU A 95 39.99 -9.83 32.13
CA LEU A 95 38.89 -8.86 32.16
C LEU A 95 38.13 -8.80 33.49
N HIS A 96 37.77 -9.97 34.04
CA HIS A 96 37.10 -10.06 35.35
C HIS A 96 37.95 -9.47 36.48
N ARG A 97 39.27 -9.64 36.43
CA ARG A 97 40.20 -9.11 37.45
C ARG A 97 40.37 -7.59 37.38
N ASN A 98 40.19 -6.95 36.23
CA ASN A 98 40.59 -5.54 36.04
C ASN A 98 39.42 -4.58 35.82
N PHE A 99 38.36 -4.96 35.09
CA PHE A 99 37.24 -4.06 34.77
C PHE A 99 35.89 -4.61 35.20
N LEU A 100 35.66 -5.90 34.95
CA LEU A 100 34.32 -6.48 35.02
C LEU A 100 34.01 -7.01 36.42
N LYS A 101 34.15 -6.13 37.43
CA LYS A 101 33.97 -6.46 38.85
C LYS A 101 32.56 -6.96 39.17
N GLU A 102 31.55 -6.52 38.40
CA GLU A 102 30.13 -6.84 38.64
C GLU A 102 29.43 -7.57 37.48
N ASN A 103 30.10 -7.74 36.34
CA ASN A 103 29.52 -8.32 35.11
C ASN A 103 30.32 -9.54 34.67
N THR A 104 29.68 -10.71 34.56
CA THR A 104 30.35 -11.94 34.14
C THR A 104 30.16 -12.21 32.65
N ILE A 105 31.23 -12.13 31.86
CA ILE A 105 31.26 -12.69 30.50
C ILE A 105 30.99 -14.20 30.56
N SER A 106 29.96 -14.67 29.87
CA SER A 106 29.62 -16.10 29.75
C SER A 106 30.55 -16.82 28.76
N ASP A 107 30.64 -18.15 28.86
CA ASP A 107 31.38 -18.96 27.87
C ASP A 107 30.87 -18.72 26.44
N LYS A 108 29.54 -18.69 26.29
CA LYS A 108 28.88 -18.47 25.01
C LYS A 108 29.24 -17.08 24.45
N LEU A 109 29.13 -16.04 25.27
CA LEU A 109 29.47 -14.67 24.90
C LEU A 109 30.91 -14.56 24.36
N LEU A 110 31.87 -15.23 25.02
CA LEU A 110 33.27 -15.22 24.61
C LEU A 110 33.55 -16.01 23.32
N VAL A 111 32.86 -17.13 23.09
CA VAL A 111 32.99 -17.88 21.83
C VAL A 111 32.48 -17.03 20.66
N GLU A 112 31.30 -16.41 20.80
CA GLU A 112 30.73 -15.57 19.75
C GLU A 112 31.56 -14.28 19.53
N ALA A 113 32.16 -13.74 20.59
CA ALA A 113 33.13 -12.65 20.51
C ALA A 113 34.27 -12.95 19.54
N LEU A 114 34.84 -14.15 19.66
CA LEU A 114 36.02 -14.55 18.89
C LEU A 114 35.68 -14.89 17.44
N ARG A 115 34.43 -15.32 17.18
CA ARG A 115 33.88 -15.34 15.81
C ARG A 115 33.79 -13.94 15.23
N ILE A 116 33.20 -12.97 15.94
CA ILE A 116 33.18 -11.57 15.47
C ILE A 116 34.61 -11.02 15.29
N LYS A 117 35.53 -11.29 16.23
CA LYS A 117 36.96 -10.94 16.12
C LYS A 117 37.54 -11.47 14.81
N LYS A 118 37.33 -12.75 14.50
CA LYS A 118 37.80 -13.35 13.24
C LYS A 118 37.26 -12.60 12.02
N VAL A 119 35.99 -12.23 11.97
CA VAL A 119 35.42 -11.50 10.82
C VAL A 119 35.88 -10.03 10.78
N MET A 120 36.02 -9.37 11.93
CA MET A 120 36.34 -7.94 12.04
C MET A 120 37.82 -7.59 11.92
N VAL A 121 38.72 -8.46 12.40
CA VAL A 121 40.19 -8.25 12.37
C VAL A 121 40.98 -9.44 11.82
N GLY A 122 40.39 -10.63 11.68
CA GLY A 122 41.07 -11.84 11.20
C GLY A 122 41.62 -12.75 12.31
N GLY A 123 42.52 -13.65 11.89
CA GLY A 123 43.17 -14.62 12.79
C GLY A 123 42.29 -15.82 13.10
N GLU A 124 42.62 -16.55 14.18
CA GLU A 124 41.88 -17.75 14.58
C GLU A 124 40.81 -17.52 15.66
N ILE A 125 39.89 -18.46 15.81
CA ILE A 125 38.73 -18.35 16.72
C ILE A 125 39.12 -18.71 18.16
N ASP A 126 40.17 -19.50 18.34
CA ASP A 126 40.63 -20.03 19.63
C ASP A 126 41.77 -19.21 20.26
N GLN A 127 42.21 -18.12 19.62
CA GLN A 127 43.29 -17.28 20.12
C GLN A 127 43.22 -15.82 19.61
N ILE A 128 43.82 -14.92 20.38
CA ILE A 128 44.08 -13.52 19.98
C ILE A 128 45.59 -13.33 19.88
N SER A 129 46.11 -13.12 18.67
CA SER A 129 47.54 -12.83 18.44
C SER A 129 47.88 -11.35 18.66
N GLU A 130 49.16 -11.00 18.81
CA GLU A 130 49.60 -9.60 18.82
C GLU A 130 49.11 -8.83 17.57
N GLN A 131 49.14 -9.47 16.39
CA GLN A 131 48.64 -8.88 15.14
C GLN A 131 47.12 -8.65 15.13
N ASP A 132 46.35 -9.44 15.89
CA ASP A 132 44.92 -9.21 16.06
C ASP A 132 44.65 -7.98 16.93
N LEU A 133 45.49 -7.75 17.95
CA LEU A 133 45.41 -6.56 18.81
C LEU A 133 45.77 -5.28 18.05
N GLU A 134 46.80 -5.30 17.20
CA GLU A 134 47.15 -4.16 16.35
C GLU A 134 46.04 -3.80 15.38
N ARG A 135 45.48 -4.79 14.66
CA ARG A 135 44.31 -4.60 13.79
C ARG A 135 43.06 -4.16 14.56
N GLY A 136 42.89 -4.62 15.80
CA GLY A 136 41.83 -4.16 16.71
C GLY A 136 41.97 -2.68 17.08
N ILE A 137 43.18 -2.19 17.33
CA ILE A 137 43.47 -0.77 17.60
C ILE A 137 43.18 0.10 16.36
N GLU A 138 43.57 -0.36 15.16
CA GLU A 138 43.26 0.32 13.90
C GLU A 138 41.74 0.35 13.63
N LEU A 139 41.05 -0.74 13.92
CA LEU A 139 39.60 -0.82 13.80
C LEU A 139 38.89 0.10 14.80
N LEU A 140 39.33 0.18 16.06
CA LEU A 140 38.82 1.15 17.04
C LEU A 140 38.94 2.59 16.53
N GLU A 141 40.02 2.93 15.83
CA GLU A 141 40.20 4.26 15.22
C GLU A 141 39.22 4.53 14.08
N ILE A 142 38.93 3.51 13.26
CA ILE A 142 37.90 3.59 12.21
C ILE A 142 36.51 3.76 12.83
N VAL A 143 36.22 2.99 13.88
CA VAL A 143 34.96 3.00 14.60
C VAL A 143 34.74 4.35 15.29
N ARG A 144 35.76 4.93 15.93
CA ARG A 144 35.73 6.31 16.47
C ARG A 144 35.31 7.33 15.41
N LYS A 145 35.93 7.28 14.23
CA LYS A 145 35.61 8.20 13.12
C LYS A 145 34.18 8.04 12.62
N LYS A 146 33.64 6.81 12.59
CA LYS A 146 32.26 6.56 12.14
C LYS A 146 31.22 6.83 13.22
N ALA A 147 31.54 6.60 14.50
CA ALA A 147 30.70 7.03 15.62
C ALA A 147 30.58 8.56 15.64
N ASN A 148 31.69 9.31 15.56
CA ASN A 148 31.63 10.77 15.44
C ASN A 148 30.86 11.27 14.21
N LEU A 149 30.96 10.58 13.07
CA LEU A 149 30.19 10.92 11.85
C LEU A 149 28.68 10.72 12.04
N LEU A 150 28.27 9.71 12.80
CA LEU A 150 26.86 9.36 13.04
C LEU A 150 26.26 10.08 14.26
N GLN A 151 27.08 10.52 15.22
CA GLN A 151 26.66 11.13 16.49
C GLN A 151 25.66 12.29 16.32
N PRO A 152 25.83 13.25 15.38
CA PRO A 152 24.86 14.34 15.19
C PRO A 152 23.48 13.88 14.73
N TYR A 153 23.38 12.69 14.16
CA TYR A 153 22.19 12.15 13.52
C TYR A 153 21.56 10.97 14.28
N ILE A 154 22.13 10.57 15.42
CA ILE A 154 21.78 9.31 16.07
C ILE A 154 20.33 9.24 16.52
N LEU A 155 19.73 10.37 16.93
CA LEU A 155 18.32 10.46 17.31
C LEU A 155 17.37 10.29 16.10
N THR A 156 17.75 10.80 14.94
CA THR A 156 17.06 10.56 13.65
C THR A 156 17.18 9.10 13.24
N LEU A 157 18.39 8.54 13.31
CA LEU A 157 18.68 7.15 12.95
C LEU A 157 18.09 6.10 13.92
N THR A 158 17.71 6.47 15.14
CA THR A 158 17.07 5.59 16.13
C THR A 158 15.55 5.77 16.21
N LYS A 159 15.00 6.74 15.48
CA LYS A 159 13.61 7.22 15.61
C LYS A 159 13.26 7.70 17.02
N ALA A 160 14.19 8.40 17.67
CA ALA A 160 13.98 9.08 18.94
C ALA A 160 13.48 10.53 18.79
N LEU A 161 13.61 11.13 17.60
CA LEU A 161 12.98 12.40 17.26
C LEU A 161 11.60 12.20 16.64
N GLU A 162 10.68 13.11 16.99
CA GLU A 162 9.42 13.28 16.28
C GLU A 162 9.65 13.94 14.91
N TYR A 163 8.67 13.84 14.01
CA TYR A 163 8.78 14.40 12.67
C TYR A 163 9.03 15.91 12.66
N GLU A 164 8.38 16.66 13.56
CA GLU A 164 8.45 18.13 13.59
C GLU A 164 9.86 18.67 13.91
N ASP A 165 10.72 17.83 14.52
CA ASP A 165 12.09 18.17 14.89
C ASP A 165 13.12 17.94 13.77
N ILE A 166 12.75 17.26 12.67
CA ILE A 166 13.67 16.86 11.59
C ILE A 166 13.41 17.66 10.33
N ASN A 167 14.41 18.45 9.91
CA ASN A 167 14.43 19.06 8.58
C ASN A 167 15.03 18.11 7.52
N GLU A 168 14.73 18.42 6.26
CA GLU A 168 15.10 17.65 5.07
C GLU A 168 16.63 17.45 4.94
N GLU A 169 17.39 18.54 5.05
CA GLU A 169 18.86 18.54 5.00
C GLU A 169 19.49 17.64 6.06
N HIS A 170 18.94 17.63 7.28
CA HIS A 170 19.40 16.78 8.38
C HIS A 170 19.10 15.30 8.13
N LEU A 171 17.93 14.97 7.56
CA LEU A 171 17.59 13.61 7.18
C LEU A 171 18.53 13.10 6.07
N ASP A 172 18.73 13.88 5.01
CA ASP A 172 19.63 13.52 3.91
C ASP A 172 21.08 13.34 4.39
N ALA A 173 21.56 14.25 5.24
CA ALA A 173 22.88 14.14 5.85
C ALA A 173 23.00 12.88 6.74
N SER A 174 21.96 12.51 7.49
CA SER A 174 21.93 11.25 8.26
C SER A 174 22.03 10.00 7.38
N ILE A 175 21.32 10.01 6.24
CA ILE A 175 21.30 8.94 5.25
C ILE A 175 22.67 8.80 4.58
N VAL A 176 23.30 9.91 4.21
CA VAL A 176 24.66 9.93 3.65
C VAL A 176 25.68 9.42 4.69
N ALA A 177 25.59 9.87 5.95
CA ALA A 177 26.45 9.42 7.03
C ALA A 177 26.33 7.90 7.28
N LEU A 178 25.11 7.37 7.31
CA LEU A 178 24.83 5.94 7.47
C LEU A 178 25.44 5.11 6.32
N LYS A 179 25.18 5.49 5.06
CA LYS A 179 25.76 4.80 3.88
C LYS A 179 27.29 4.86 3.87
N GLN A 180 27.88 5.99 4.26
CA GLN A 180 29.34 6.12 4.39
C GLN A 180 29.93 5.27 5.52
N ALA A 181 29.20 5.00 6.60
CA ALA A 181 29.63 4.07 7.65
C ALA A 181 29.52 2.62 7.16
N ALA A 182 28.35 2.24 6.62
CA ALA A 182 28.08 0.91 6.08
C ALA A 182 29.09 0.49 5.01
N LYS A 183 29.42 1.37 4.05
CA LYS A 183 30.45 1.11 3.03
C LYS A 183 31.80 0.74 3.66
N HIS A 184 32.23 1.52 4.65
CA HIS A 184 33.56 1.36 5.22
C HIS A 184 33.67 0.05 6.02
N PHE A 185 32.66 -0.27 6.84
CA PHE A 185 32.62 -1.55 7.54
C PHE A 185 32.50 -2.74 6.59
N GLY A 186 31.66 -2.63 5.55
CA GLY A 186 31.52 -3.67 4.52
C GLY A 186 32.81 -3.95 3.77
N MET A 187 33.60 -2.92 3.44
CA MET A 187 34.94 -3.08 2.87
C MET A 187 35.92 -3.81 3.80
N ILE A 188 35.89 -3.51 5.10
CA ILE A 188 36.78 -4.14 6.11
C ILE A 188 36.44 -5.62 6.27
N LEU A 189 35.16 -5.93 6.50
CA LEU A 189 34.64 -7.30 6.63
C LEU A 189 34.96 -8.15 5.40
N LYS A 190 34.77 -7.58 4.20
CA LYS A 190 35.15 -8.19 2.92
C LYS A 190 36.67 -8.39 2.79
N HIS A 191 37.49 -7.44 3.23
CA HIS A 191 38.95 -7.57 3.17
C HIS A 191 39.48 -8.73 4.01
N ASN A 192 38.84 -9.03 5.14
CA ASN A 192 39.26 -10.10 6.05
C ASN A 192 38.95 -11.52 5.55
N GLN A 193 38.19 -11.68 4.46
CA GLN A 193 37.96 -12.99 3.81
C GLN A 193 37.32 -14.07 4.71
N HIS A 194 36.47 -13.66 5.66
CA HIS A 194 35.76 -14.57 6.58
C HIS A 194 34.24 -14.44 6.46
N SER A 195 33.56 -15.59 6.43
CA SER A 195 32.11 -15.70 6.50
C SER A 195 31.61 -15.62 7.95
N TYR A 196 30.32 -15.35 8.11
CA TYR A 196 29.68 -15.28 9.43
C TYR A 196 28.22 -15.75 9.35
N ASP A 197 27.82 -16.60 10.29
CA ASP A 197 26.47 -17.16 10.37
C ASP A 197 25.54 -16.32 11.28
N PHE A 198 24.26 -16.27 10.92
CA PHE A 198 23.26 -15.51 11.67
C PHE A 198 22.92 -16.13 13.03
N ASP A 199 23.10 -17.44 13.22
CA ASP A 199 22.92 -18.12 14.51
C ASP A 199 23.95 -17.65 15.56
N SER A 200 25.20 -17.47 15.13
CA SER A 200 26.26 -16.81 15.90
C SER A 200 25.90 -15.36 16.21
N PHE A 201 25.31 -14.64 15.25
CA PHE A 201 24.90 -13.24 15.45
C PHE A 201 23.74 -13.09 16.46
N GLU A 202 22.71 -13.93 16.39
CA GLU A 202 21.64 -13.98 17.41
C GLU A 202 22.24 -14.32 18.78
N SER A 203 23.06 -15.37 18.82
CA SER A 203 23.71 -15.86 20.02
C SER A 203 24.57 -14.79 20.69
N PHE A 204 25.32 -14.04 19.89
CA PHE A 204 26.07 -12.88 20.32
C PHE A 204 25.15 -11.80 20.90
N LEU A 205 24.11 -11.39 20.17
CA LEU A 205 23.22 -10.28 20.55
C LEU A 205 22.55 -10.54 21.90
N ILE A 206 22.02 -11.75 22.10
CA ILE A 206 21.36 -12.18 23.33
C ILE A 206 22.35 -12.15 24.50
N GLU A 207 23.53 -12.76 24.35
CA GLU A 207 24.50 -12.85 25.43
C GLU A 207 25.15 -11.49 25.74
N PHE A 208 25.39 -10.65 24.74
CA PHE A 208 25.96 -9.31 24.91
C PHE A 208 24.97 -8.38 25.63
N ARG A 209 23.68 -8.46 25.28
CA ARG A 209 22.59 -7.77 25.98
C ARG A 209 22.54 -8.13 27.47
N ARG A 210 22.60 -9.42 27.80
CA ARG A 210 22.64 -9.93 29.18
C ARG A 210 23.86 -9.41 29.94
N PHE A 211 25.02 -9.37 29.27
CA PHE A 211 26.24 -8.81 29.83
C PHE A 211 26.16 -7.30 30.14
N LEU A 212 25.44 -6.52 29.33
CA LEU A 212 25.14 -5.11 29.61
C LEU A 212 24.05 -4.90 30.67
N LYS A 213 23.42 -5.96 31.21
CA LYS A 213 22.32 -5.88 32.19
C LYS A 213 21.12 -5.04 31.73
N TRP A 214 20.93 -4.89 30.42
CA TRP A 214 19.78 -4.17 29.85
C TRP A 214 18.41 -4.77 30.21
N ASP A 215 18.39 -6.02 30.68
CA ASP A 215 17.18 -6.68 31.19
C ASP A 215 16.86 -6.36 32.66
N GLU A 216 17.82 -5.81 33.42
CA GLU A 216 17.66 -5.50 34.85
C GLU A 216 17.12 -4.09 35.11
N GLY A 217 17.34 -3.14 34.18
CA GLY A 217 17.07 -1.71 34.36
C GLY A 217 15.73 -1.18 33.83
N GLY A 218 14.91 -2.00 33.18
CA GLY A 218 13.67 -1.56 32.52
C GLY A 218 12.40 -1.76 33.36
N ASP A 219 11.43 -0.84 33.24
CA ASP A 219 10.05 -0.98 33.73
C ASP A 219 9.22 -2.06 32.97
N SER A 220 9.88 -3.04 32.35
CA SER A 220 9.31 -4.06 31.44
C SER A 220 8.44 -5.12 32.11
N LYS A 221 7.92 -4.86 33.32
CA LYS A 221 6.98 -5.73 34.07
C LYS A 221 5.59 -5.86 33.45
N GLY A 222 5.37 -5.37 32.23
CA GLY A 222 4.05 -5.29 31.59
C GLY A 222 4.00 -5.64 30.10
N SER A 223 5.08 -6.13 29.48
CA SER A 223 5.04 -6.66 28.11
C SER A 223 5.26 -8.18 28.11
N ASP A 224 4.29 -8.95 27.63
CA ASP A 224 4.33 -10.42 27.61
C ASP A 224 5.42 -11.01 26.70
N GLU A 225 6.05 -10.19 25.86
CA GLU A 225 7.09 -10.60 24.91
C GLU A 225 8.51 -10.40 25.47
N SER A 226 9.28 -11.50 25.53
CA SER A 226 10.68 -11.46 25.92
C SER A 226 11.54 -10.71 24.91
N GLU A 227 12.55 -10.01 25.41
CA GLU A 227 13.45 -9.22 24.55
C GLU A 227 14.36 -10.09 23.68
N ASP A 228 14.65 -11.33 24.09
CA ASP A 228 15.28 -12.35 23.26
C ASP A 228 14.44 -12.68 21.99
N LEU A 229 13.11 -12.69 22.10
CA LEU A 229 12.22 -12.91 20.94
C LEU A 229 12.24 -11.73 19.96
N LYS A 230 12.38 -10.51 20.48
CA LYS A 230 12.55 -9.30 19.66
C LYS A 230 13.88 -9.35 18.89
N ILE A 231 14.97 -9.78 19.52
CA ILE A 231 16.27 -9.98 18.84
C ILE A 231 16.12 -11.01 17.71
N ARG A 232 15.47 -12.15 17.98
CA ARG A 232 15.23 -13.20 16.99
C ARG A 232 14.54 -12.69 15.74
N ARG A 233 13.45 -11.95 15.87
CA ARG A 233 12.72 -11.38 14.73
C ARG A 233 13.57 -10.44 13.88
N TRP A 234 14.47 -9.65 14.49
CA TRP A 234 15.43 -8.83 13.73
C TRP A 234 16.48 -9.68 13.00
N VAL A 235 16.97 -10.76 13.61
CA VAL A 235 17.89 -11.69 12.94
C VAL A 235 17.20 -12.46 11.81
N GLU A 236 15.95 -12.89 11.99
CA GLU A 236 15.10 -13.48 10.95
C GLU A 236 14.88 -12.52 9.77
N LEU A 237 14.73 -11.21 10.02
CA LEU A 237 14.73 -10.19 8.97
C LEU A 237 16.08 -10.11 8.27
N PHE A 238 17.20 -10.03 8.99
CA PHE A 238 18.54 -9.95 8.40
C PHE A 238 18.87 -11.18 7.53
N HIS A 239 18.53 -12.38 8.00
CA HIS A 239 18.62 -13.66 7.30
C HIS A 239 17.76 -13.65 6.03
N SER A 240 16.48 -13.26 6.14
CA SER A 240 15.58 -13.19 5.00
C SER A 240 16.05 -12.18 3.95
N MET A 241 16.54 -11.00 4.39
CA MET A 241 17.11 -9.99 3.50
C MET A 241 18.42 -10.46 2.85
N LYS A 242 19.25 -11.27 3.51
CA LYS A 242 20.43 -11.90 2.89
C LYS A 242 20.00 -12.82 1.74
N GLY A 243 19.00 -13.66 1.98
CA GLY A 243 18.39 -14.52 0.97
C GLY A 243 17.73 -13.77 -0.19
N LEU A 244 17.35 -12.49 -0.04
CA LEU A 244 16.99 -11.63 -1.17
C LEU A 244 18.21 -11.10 -1.92
N MET A 245 19.20 -10.58 -1.18
CA MET A 245 20.30 -9.75 -1.72
C MET A 245 21.39 -10.52 -2.48
N ALA A 246 21.66 -11.76 -2.09
CA ALA A 246 22.75 -12.55 -2.65
C ALA A 246 22.37 -14.03 -2.73
N ASP A 247 22.94 -14.73 -3.72
CA ASP A 247 22.77 -16.18 -3.86
C ASP A 247 23.56 -16.94 -2.78
N GLY A 248 23.24 -18.22 -2.58
CA GLY A 248 23.92 -19.12 -1.64
C GLY A 248 23.06 -19.50 -0.42
N ASP A 249 23.72 -19.77 0.69
CA ASP A 249 23.08 -20.01 1.99
C ASP A 249 22.57 -18.68 2.56
N ASP A 250 21.29 -18.60 2.95
CA ASP A 250 20.72 -17.40 3.56
C ASP A 250 21.02 -17.28 5.06
N GLY A 251 21.51 -18.36 5.69
CA GLY A 251 22.03 -18.38 7.06
C GLY A 251 23.45 -17.82 7.21
N VAL A 252 24.19 -17.56 6.12
CA VAL A 252 25.60 -17.17 6.15
C VAL A 252 25.89 -15.96 5.24
N ILE A 253 26.58 -14.96 5.77
CA ILE A 253 27.18 -13.87 4.99
C ILE A 253 28.55 -14.33 4.50
N LEU A 254 28.73 -14.41 3.17
CA LEU A 254 30.02 -14.73 2.56
C LEU A 254 30.92 -13.47 2.50
N PRO A 255 32.25 -13.64 2.41
CA PRO A 255 33.18 -12.50 2.39
C PRO A 255 32.88 -11.45 1.32
N GLU A 256 32.54 -11.90 0.11
CA GLU A 256 32.19 -11.09 -1.05
C GLU A 256 30.90 -10.28 -0.84
N ASP A 257 29.96 -10.81 -0.05
CA ASP A 257 28.64 -10.23 0.18
C ASP A 257 28.69 -9.02 1.13
N TRP A 258 29.63 -8.96 2.08
CA TRP A 258 29.64 -7.96 3.16
C TRP A 258 29.45 -6.51 2.73
N GLU A 259 30.19 -6.09 1.70
CA GLU A 259 30.10 -4.73 1.18
C GLU A 259 28.73 -4.44 0.56
N PHE A 260 28.21 -5.39 -0.23
CA PHE A 260 26.90 -5.26 -0.88
C PHE A 260 25.75 -5.32 0.14
N TYR A 261 25.84 -6.25 1.09
CA TYR A 261 24.84 -6.50 2.12
C TYR A 261 24.68 -5.30 3.06
N LEU A 262 25.78 -4.76 3.60
CA LEU A 262 25.71 -3.58 4.48
C LEU A 262 25.30 -2.31 3.72
N MET A 263 25.77 -2.12 2.48
CA MET A 263 25.36 -0.97 1.65
C MET A 263 23.86 -1.00 1.34
N ASN A 264 23.33 -2.16 0.95
CA ASN A 264 21.90 -2.31 0.70
C ASN A 264 21.10 -2.22 2.01
N GLY A 265 21.52 -2.89 3.09
CA GLY A 265 20.86 -2.77 4.39
C GLY A 265 20.74 -1.31 4.85
N ALA A 266 21.79 -0.51 4.68
CA ALA A 266 21.76 0.93 4.93
C ALA A 266 20.82 1.68 3.98
N GLN A 267 20.77 1.32 2.69
CA GLN A 267 19.83 1.89 1.71
C GLN A 267 18.36 1.57 2.06
N TRP A 268 18.01 0.30 2.33
CA TRP A 268 16.66 -0.11 2.75
C TRP A 268 16.24 0.60 4.05
N TYR A 269 17.16 0.73 5.02
CA TYR A 269 16.88 1.50 6.24
C TYR A 269 16.71 3.00 5.96
N SER A 270 17.49 3.56 5.03
CA SER A 270 17.33 4.95 4.60
C SER A 270 15.95 5.19 3.98
N SER A 271 15.49 4.31 3.07
CA SER A 271 14.15 4.37 2.49
C SER A 271 13.06 4.23 3.55
N TYR A 272 13.27 3.40 4.58
CA TYR A 272 12.36 3.34 5.74
C TYR A 272 12.31 4.66 6.52
N LEU A 273 13.44 5.34 6.76
CA LEU A 273 13.47 6.65 7.42
C LEU A 273 12.78 7.72 6.55
N GLN A 274 13.04 7.75 5.23
CA GLN A 274 12.34 8.63 4.28
C GLN A 274 10.82 8.36 4.30
N PHE A 275 10.39 7.11 4.33
CA PHE A 275 8.97 6.79 4.47
C PHE A 275 8.37 7.34 5.78
N GLN A 276 9.03 7.12 6.92
CA GLN A 276 8.51 7.55 8.22
C GLN A 276 8.48 9.07 8.39
N TYR A 277 9.52 9.77 7.92
CA TYR A 277 9.70 11.21 8.13
C TYR A 277 9.22 12.09 6.98
N GLN A 278 9.26 11.65 5.72
CA GLN A 278 8.86 12.46 4.57
C GLN A 278 7.52 12.01 3.98
N VAL A 279 7.37 10.72 3.65
CA VAL A 279 6.18 10.25 2.89
C VAL A 279 4.93 10.14 3.77
N LYS A 280 5.04 9.53 4.95
CA LYS A 280 3.91 9.28 5.87
C LYS A 280 3.31 10.55 6.46
N THR A 281 4.13 11.60 6.60
CA THR A 281 3.81 12.86 7.29
C THR A 281 3.30 13.94 6.33
N THR A 282 3.61 13.82 5.03
CA THR A 282 3.17 14.76 4.00
C THR A 282 1.99 14.23 3.19
N ARG A 283 1.30 15.13 2.47
CA ARG A 283 0.25 14.74 1.54
C ARG A 283 0.90 14.41 0.19
N ILE A 284 0.87 13.15 -0.22
CA ILE A 284 1.47 12.66 -1.49
C ILE A 284 1.02 13.50 -2.71
N PHE A 285 -0.25 13.95 -2.74
CA PHE A 285 -0.77 14.82 -3.83
C PHE A 285 -0.51 16.33 -3.61
N SER A 286 0.57 16.69 -2.92
CA SER A 286 1.14 18.04 -2.88
C SER A 286 2.50 18.00 -3.57
N ALA A 287 2.93 19.08 -4.22
CA ALA A 287 4.21 19.09 -4.96
C ALA A 287 5.40 18.60 -4.12
N LYS A 288 5.49 19.02 -2.85
CA LYS A 288 6.53 18.56 -1.92
C LYS A 288 6.38 17.08 -1.54
N GLY A 289 5.15 16.63 -1.21
CA GLY A 289 4.90 15.23 -0.88
C GLY A 289 5.03 14.27 -2.07
N LEU A 290 4.84 14.76 -3.29
CA LEU A 290 5.09 14.02 -4.52
C LEU A 290 6.60 13.84 -4.73
N ASN A 291 7.40 14.90 -4.66
CA ASN A 291 8.86 14.79 -4.79
C ASN A 291 9.42 13.77 -3.78
N TYR A 292 9.02 13.88 -2.50
CA TYR A 292 9.39 12.93 -1.46
C TYR A 292 8.92 11.49 -1.74
N PHE A 293 7.72 11.30 -2.29
CA PHE A 293 7.23 9.98 -2.69
C PHE A 293 8.04 9.42 -3.86
N ASN A 294 8.39 10.24 -4.83
CA ASN A 294 9.21 9.85 -5.98
C ASN A 294 10.62 9.47 -5.55
N GLU A 295 11.31 10.30 -4.77
CA GLU A 295 12.64 10.02 -4.20
C GLU A 295 12.65 8.71 -3.39
N PHE A 296 11.60 8.46 -2.60
CA PHE A 296 11.43 7.21 -1.86
C PHE A 296 11.24 5.98 -2.78
N VAL A 297 10.40 6.08 -3.82
CA VAL A 297 10.17 4.98 -4.76
C VAL A 297 11.39 4.74 -5.64
N ASP A 298 12.06 5.79 -6.10
CA ASP A 298 13.33 5.72 -6.84
C ASP A 298 14.40 5.01 -6.00
N ALA A 299 14.54 5.36 -4.72
CA ALA A 299 15.44 4.70 -3.78
C ALA A 299 15.14 3.20 -3.60
N ILE A 300 13.86 2.79 -3.63
CA ILE A 300 13.46 1.37 -3.63
C ILE A 300 13.77 0.71 -4.98
N ILE A 301 13.49 1.38 -6.09
CA ILE A 301 13.76 0.90 -7.45
C ILE A 301 15.26 0.62 -7.63
N GLU A 302 16.12 1.55 -7.24
CA GLU A 302 17.58 1.36 -7.27
C GLU A 302 18.03 0.19 -6.37
N SER A 303 17.43 0.05 -5.17
CA SER A 303 17.73 -1.07 -4.26
C SER A 303 17.39 -2.42 -4.87
N VAL A 304 16.18 -2.55 -5.44
CA VAL A 304 15.69 -3.78 -6.07
C VAL A 304 16.44 -4.08 -7.37
N GLU A 305 16.78 -3.07 -8.18
CA GLU A 305 17.61 -3.27 -9.37
C GLU A 305 19.03 -3.72 -9.00
N SER A 306 19.63 -3.14 -7.95
CA SER A 306 20.97 -3.55 -7.51
C SER A 306 21.00 -5.01 -7.03
N VAL A 307 19.99 -5.44 -6.27
CA VAL A 307 19.81 -6.84 -5.83
C VAL A 307 19.68 -7.77 -7.03
N LEU A 308 18.81 -7.43 -7.98
CA LEU A 308 18.60 -8.21 -9.20
C LEU A 308 19.81 -8.18 -10.16
N LEU A 309 20.74 -7.23 -10.03
CA LEU A 309 21.98 -7.19 -10.81
C LEU A 309 23.14 -7.93 -10.12
N ASN A 310 23.14 -8.03 -8.79
CA ASN A 310 24.17 -8.71 -8.00
C ASN A 310 24.05 -10.24 -8.06
N ARG A 311 22.83 -10.76 -8.26
CA ARG A 311 22.56 -12.21 -8.33
C ARG A 311 22.89 -12.81 -9.69
N GLU A 312 23.44 -14.03 -9.69
CA GLU A 312 23.87 -14.76 -10.90
C GLU A 312 22.71 -14.94 -11.89
N ARG A 313 21.54 -15.31 -11.38
CA ARG A 313 20.33 -15.57 -12.17
C ARG A 313 19.52 -14.31 -12.51
N ARG A 314 19.84 -13.17 -11.91
CA ARG A 314 19.09 -11.91 -12.00
C ARG A 314 17.60 -12.03 -11.69
N GLN A 315 17.30 -12.84 -10.68
CA GLN A 315 15.96 -13.11 -10.17
C GLN A 315 16.02 -13.36 -8.65
N VAL A 316 14.88 -13.19 -7.99
CA VAL A 316 14.66 -13.59 -6.60
C VAL A 316 13.50 -14.59 -6.57
N GLU A 317 13.66 -15.73 -5.92
CA GLU A 317 12.60 -16.75 -5.82
C GLU A 317 11.48 -16.25 -4.89
N TYR A 318 10.21 -16.54 -5.22
CA TYR A 318 9.10 -16.06 -4.36
C TYR A 318 9.13 -16.65 -2.95
N SER A 319 9.76 -17.81 -2.75
CA SER A 319 10.01 -18.36 -1.42
C SER A 319 10.91 -17.45 -0.56
N GLU A 320 11.94 -16.84 -1.15
CA GLU A 320 12.83 -15.87 -0.47
C GLU A 320 12.05 -14.59 -0.14
N MET A 321 11.24 -14.09 -1.08
CA MET A 321 10.34 -12.94 -0.85
C MET A 321 9.35 -13.18 0.28
N ASN A 322 8.75 -14.38 0.34
CA ASN A 322 7.80 -14.74 1.38
C ASN A 322 8.46 -14.77 2.76
N LYS A 323 9.68 -15.30 2.91
CA LYS A 323 10.44 -15.22 4.18
C LYS A 323 10.57 -13.76 4.64
N ALA A 324 10.97 -12.87 3.73
CA ALA A 324 11.11 -11.45 4.04
C ALA A 324 9.77 -10.77 4.41
N PHE A 325 8.66 -11.14 3.75
CA PHE A 325 7.33 -10.63 4.14
C PHE A 325 6.96 -11.06 5.56
N TYR A 326 7.12 -12.33 5.93
CA TYR A 326 6.82 -12.77 7.31
C TYR A 326 7.75 -12.14 8.36
N ALA A 327 9.02 -11.92 8.03
CA ALA A 327 9.95 -11.22 8.93
C ALA A 327 9.62 -9.72 9.08
N LEU A 328 9.11 -9.06 8.04
CA LEU A 328 8.61 -7.68 8.12
C LEU A 328 7.31 -7.59 8.92
N GLU A 329 6.40 -8.58 8.79
CA GLU A 329 5.16 -8.66 9.57
C GLU A 329 5.44 -8.86 11.05
N SER A 330 6.37 -9.73 11.43
CA SER A 330 6.72 -10.00 12.83
C SER A 330 7.27 -8.77 13.58
N LEU A 331 7.74 -7.77 12.85
CA LEU A 331 8.28 -6.50 13.35
C LEU A 331 7.34 -5.30 13.15
N ASP A 332 6.08 -5.51 12.74
CA ASP A 332 5.11 -4.46 12.39
C ASP A 332 5.63 -3.46 11.33
N LEU A 333 6.47 -3.93 10.40
CA LEU A 333 7.09 -3.10 9.36
C LEU A 333 6.30 -3.06 8.04
N ILE A 334 5.32 -3.95 7.84
CA ILE A 334 4.42 -3.88 6.68
C ILE A 334 3.40 -2.73 6.90
N PRO A 335 3.31 -1.76 5.98
CA PRO A 335 2.40 -0.62 6.14
C PRO A 335 0.94 -1.00 5.82
N PHE A 336 0.03 -0.11 6.21
CA PHE A 336 -1.41 -0.16 5.89
C PHE A 336 -2.20 -1.36 6.44
N GLY A 337 -1.60 -2.20 7.27
CA GLY A 337 -2.26 -3.40 7.83
C GLY A 337 -2.34 -4.58 6.85
N ILE A 338 -1.52 -4.56 5.79
CA ILE A 338 -1.41 -5.70 4.86
C ILE A 338 -0.66 -6.83 5.56
N THR A 339 -1.17 -8.05 5.46
CA THR A 339 -0.52 -9.25 6.02
C THR A 339 0.54 -9.84 5.08
N ALA A 340 1.53 -10.54 5.63
CA ALA A 340 2.53 -11.26 4.85
C ALA A 340 1.89 -12.37 4.00
N SER A 341 0.83 -13.00 4.49
CA SER A 341 0.09 -14.04 3.76
C SER A 341 -0.58 -13.47 2.49
N THR A 342 -1.22 -12.30 2.60
CA THR A 342 -1.79 -11.55 1.48
C THR A 342 -0.72 -11.15 0.45
N LEU A 343 0.42 -10.58 0.89
CA LEU A 343 1.53 -10.24 -0.01
C LEU A 343 2.10 -11.48 -0.73
N SER A 344 2.34 -12.56 0.01
CA SER A 344 2.89 -13.82 -0.50
C SER A 344 2.04 -14.44 -1.60
N ARG A 345 0.72 -14.22 -1.57
CA ARG A 345 -0.21 -14.74 -2.59
C ARG A 345 -0.42 -13.78 -3.76
N ILE A 346 -0.54 -12.49 -3.49
CA ILE A 346 -0.95 -11.50 -4.48
C ILE A 346 0.25 -10.97 -5.29
N PHE A 347 1.43 -10.82 -4.68
CA PHE A 347 2.61 -10.33 -5.40
C PHE A 347 3.01 -11.23 -6.59
N PRO A 348 3.11 -12.57 -6.44
CA PRO A 348 3.40 -13.45 -7.59
C PRO A 348 2.34 -13.35 -8.69
N GLU A 349 1.05 -13.30 -8.33
CA GLU A 349 -0.02 -13.15 -9.32
C GLU A 349 0.05 -11.81 -10.07
N ILE A 350 0.27 -10.69 -9.37
CA ILE A 350 0.44 -9.37 -10.01
C ILE A 350 1.65 -9.36 -10.95
N VAL A 351 2.78 -9.93 -10.53
CA VAL A 351 3.98 -10.01 -11.39
C VAL A 351 3.72 -10.88 -12.61
N ARG A 352 3.18 -12.09 -12.41
CA ARG A 352 2.87 -13.06 -13.47
C ARG A 352 1.90 -12.49 -14.50
N ARG A 353 0.92 -11.73 -14.03
CA ARG A 353 -0.14 -11.14 -14.84
C ARG A 353 0.29 -9.83 -15.50
N GLY A 354 0.66 -8.82 -14.73
CA GLY A 354 0.91 -7.46 -15.22
C GLY A 354 2.30 -7.23 -15.82
N PHE A 355 3.31 -8.00 -15.40
CA PHE A 355 4.71 -7.64 -15.65
C PHE A 355 5.52 -8.72 -16.37
N SER A 356 5.13 -9.99 -16.33
CA SER A 356 5.75 -11.08 -17.10
C SER A 356 5.15 -11.20 -18.51
N GLN A 357 6.00 -11.08 -19.55
CA GLN A 357 5.68 -11.49 -20.94
C GLN A 357 4.27 -11.11 -21.42
N ILE A 358 3.91 -9.83 -21.29
CA ILE A 358 2.59 -9.27 -21.66
C ILE A 358 2.18 -9.51 -23.13
N ASP A 359 3.11 -9.95 -23.96
CA ASP A 359 2.92 -10.36 -25.36
C ASP A 359 2.35 -11.80 -25.52
N ARG A 360 1.99 -12.48 -24.43
CA ARG A 360 1.58 -13.90 -24.42
C ARG A 360 0.29 -14.18 -23.63
N PRO A 361 -0.41 -15.32 -23.88
CA PRO A 361 -1.52 -15.79 -23.04
C PRO A 361 -1.12 -15.92 -21.57
N ILE A 362 -2.08 -15.78 -20.65
CA ILE A 362 -1.79 -15.73 -19.20
C ILE A 362 -1.22 -17.06 -18.68
N GLU A 363 -1.57 -18.18 -19.32
CA GLU A 363 -1.13 -19.54 -19.01
C GLU A 363 0.34 -19.76 -19.37
N ASP A 364 0.82 -19.10 -20.43
CA ASP A 364 2.20 -19.16 -20.90
C ASP A 364 3.12 -18.20 -20.13
N ARG A 365 2.55 -17.24 -19.38
CA ARG A 365 3.30 -16.32 -18.50
C ARG A 365 3.82 -17.08 -17.29
N LYS A 366 4.98 -17.72 -17.44
CA LYS A 366 5.75 -18.23 -16.30
C LYS A 366 6.30 -17.10 -15.46
N ALA A 367 5.96 -17.12 -14.18
CA ALA A 367 6.69 -16.41 -13.14
C ALA A 367 6.86 -17.40 -11.98
N GLU A 368 7.97 -18.12 -11.99
CA GLU A 368 8.41 -18.96 -10.87
C GLU A 368 9.21 -18.08 -9.86
N SER A 369 9.79 -16.98 -10.36
CA SER A 369 10.58 -16.00 -9.61
C SER A 369 10.36 -14.56 -10.12
N PHE A 370 10.84 -13.58 -9.35
CA PHE A 370 10.84 -12.17 -9.68
C PHE A 370 12.09 -11.79 -10.46
N HIS A 371 12.01 -11.76 -11.79
CA HIS A 371 13.14 -11.43 -12.67
C HIS A 371 13.34 -9.92 -12.91
N LEU A 372 14.58 -9.53 -13.22
CA LEU A 372 14.93 -8.18 -13.71
C LEU A 372 14.08 -7.69 -14.89
N ARG A 373 13.61 -8.60 -15.78
CA ARG A 373 12.69 -8.22 -16.89
C ARG A 373 11.34 -7.71 -16.36
N ASN A 374 10.79 -8.37 -15.35
CA ASN A 374 9.51 -8.01 -14.76
C ASN A 374 9.64 -6.67 -14.01
N PHE A 375 10.71 -6.55 -13.22
CA PHE A 375 11.06 -5.32 -12.54
C PHE A 375 11.19 -4.11 -13.49
N LYS A 376 11.79 -4.28 -14.67
CA LYS A 376 11.88 -3.19 -15.67
C LYS A 376 10.53 -2.73 -16.22
N HIS A 377 9.51 -3.59 -16.26
CA HIS A 377 8.16 -3.15 -16.60
C HIS A 377 7.48 -2.41 -15.43
N ILE A 378 7.72 -2.82 -14.17
CA ILE A 378 7.25 -2.09 -12.97
C ILE A 378 7.85 -0.68 -12.95
N ARG A 379 9.18 -0.59 -13.12
CA ARG A 379 9.93 0.67 -13.20
C ARG A 379 9.37 1.57 -14.30
N TYR A 380 9.16 1.05 -15.52
CA TYR A 380 8.59 1.82 -16.63
C TYR A 380 7.17 2.37 -16.37
N GLU A 381 6.27 1.58 -15.78
CA GLU A 381 4.91 2.06 -15.48
C GLU A 381 4.89 3.11 -14.35
N TYR A 382 5.81 3.01 -13.40
CA TYR A 382 6.03 4.05 -12.39
C TYR A 382 6.68 5.32 -13.01
N GLU A 383 7.71 5.18 -13.84
CA GLU A 383 8.34 6.31 -14.56
C GLU A 383 7.28 7.06 -15.39
N LEU A 384 6.43 6.35 -16.15
CA LEU A 384 5.31 6.94 -16.88
C LEU A 384 4.30 7.66 -15.98
N TRP A 385 4.00 7.15 -14.79
CA TRP A 385 3.16 7.86 -13.83
C TRP A 385 3.83 9.12 -13.31
N SER A 386 5.10 9.02 -12.91
CA SER A 386 5.91 10.10 -12.35
C SER A 386 6.10 11.24 -13.34
N GLU A 387 6.45 10.95 -14.60
CA GLU A 387 6.57 11.94 -15.67
C GLU A 387 5.25 12.70 -15.93
N VAL A 388 4.10 12.01 -15.86
CA VAL A 388 2.79 12.67 -15.93
C VAL A 388 2.54 13.56 -14.70
N GLN A 389 2.95 13.16 -13.50
CA GLN A 389 2.84 14.01 -12.31
C GLN A 389 3.77 15.24 -12.36
N HIS A 390 5.00 15.08 -12.85
CA HIS A 390 5.91 16.20 -13.07
C HIS A 390 5.36 17.16 -14.12
N PHE A 391 4.78 16.67 -15.22
CA PHE A 391 4.08 17.52 -16.18
C PHE A 391 2.91 18.29 -15.55
N LEU A 392 2.13 17.66 -14.66
CA LEU A 392 1.08 18.35 -13.88
C LEU A 392 1.64 19.42 -12.95
N GLN A 393 2.82 19.20 -12.37
CA GLN A 393 3.49 20.13 -11.46
C GLN A 393 4.10 21.33 -12.19
N ASP A 394 4.72 21.11 -13.34
CA ASP A 394 5.39 22.15 -14.14
C ASP A 394 4.39 23.12 -14.80
N ASN A 395 3.16 22.66 -15.06
CA ASN A 395 2.07 23.50 -15.60
C ASN A 395 1.19 24.13 -14.50
N LYS A 396 1.58 24.02 -13.23
CA LYS A 396 0.84 24.57 -12.08
C LYS A 396 1.14 26.06 -11.90
N GLN A 397 0.10 26.87 -11.79
CA GLN A 397 0.19 28.30 -11.48
C GLN A 397 0.38 28.57 -9.97
N SER A 398 0.66 29.83 -9.62
CA SER A 398 0.99 30.24 -8.25
C SER A 398 -0.15 30.08 -7.23
N ASP A 399 -1.40 30.09 -7.69
CA ASP A 399 -2.62 29.80 -6.92
C ASP A 399 -2.90 28.29 -6.79
N GLY A 400 -2.28 27.48 -7.65
CA GLY A 400 -2.46 26.03 -7.73
C GLY A 400 -3.41 25.55 -8.82
N GLU A 401 -3.95 26.46 -9.61
CA GLU A 401 -4.69 26.18 -10.82
C GLU A 401 -3.75 25.67 -11.93
N ILE A 402 -4.25 24.82 -12.83
CA ILE A 402 -3.51 24.40 -14.02
C ILE A 402 -4.21 25.02 -15.22
N LEU A 403 -3.66 26.15 -15.73
CA LEU A 403 -4.02 26.62 -17.06
C LEU A 403 -3.38 25.69 -18.08
N VAL A 404 -4.19 24.86 -18.74
CA VAL A 404 -3.76 24.15 -19.94
C VAL A 404 -4.01 25.06 -21.14
N PRO A 405 -2.98 25.55 -21.85
CA PRO A 405 -3.19 26.39 -23.01
C PRO A 405 -3.95 25.62 -24.10
N GLY A 406 -5.02 26.21 -24.65
CA GLY A 406 -5.90 25.52 -25.60
C GLY A 406 -5.21 25.09 -26.90
N ASP A 407 -4.14 25.80 -27.27
CA ASP A 407 -3.21 25.45 -28.34
C ASP A 407 -2.42 24.17 -28.03
N VAL A 408 -1.91 24.01 -26.79
CA VAL A 408 -1.21 22.79 -26.32
C VAL A 408 -2.12 21.56 -26.37
N LEU A 409 -3.41 21.71 -26.04
CA LEU A 409 -4.38 20.63 -26.21
C LEU A 409 -4.63 20.32 -27.69
N SER A 410 -4.91 21.34 -28.51
CA SER A 410 -5.38 21.13 -29.89
C SER A 410 -4.38 20.40 -30.80
N HIS A 411 -3.08 20.70 -30.70
CA HIS A 411 -2.09 20.09 -31.59
C HIS A 411 -1.70 18.68 -31.14
N ASN A 412 -1.41 18.50 -29.84
CA ASN A 412 -0.96 17.22 -29.30
C ASN A 412 -2.09 16.16 -29.29
N TYR A 413 -3.35 16.55 -29.08
CA TYR A 413 -4.50 15.62 -29.04
C TYR A 413 -4.63 14.81 -30.33
N PHE A 414 -4.53 15.45 -31.50
CA PHE A 414 -4.63 14.76 -32.78
C PHE A 414 -3.44 13.82 -33.05
N GLU A 415 -2.20 14.19 -32.70
CA GLU A 415 -1.05 13.30 -32.86
C GLU A 415 -1.12 12.08 -31.92
N CYS A 416 -1.54 12.30 -30.67
CA CYS A 416 -1.70 11.25 -29.67
C CYS A 416 -2.79 10.23 -30.04
N ILE A 417 -3.91 10.67 -30.61
CA ILE A 417 -5.04 9.79 -30.94
C ILE A 417 -4.88 9.10 -32.30
N ASN A 418 -4.32 9.79 -33.31
CA ASN A 418 -4.13 9.21 -34.64
C ASN A 418 -2.93 8.22 -34.69
N SER A 419 -2.18 8.09 -33.59
CA SER A 419 -1.12 7.10 -33.38
C SER A 419 -1.68 5.67 -33.20
N THR A 420 -2.25 5.09 -34.26
CA THR A 420 -2.87 3.74 -34.25
C THR A 420 -1.88 2.57 -34.07
N ALA A 421 -0.58 2.81 -34.19
CA ALA A 421 0.43 1.80 -33.93
C ALA A 421 0.58 1.57 -32.41
N PRO A 422 0.51 0.33 -31.90
CA PRO A 422 0.77 0.04 -30.50
C PRO A 422 2.24 0.35 -30.17
N LYS A 423 2.48 1.54 -29.61
CA LYS A 423 3.83 1.98 -29.24
C LYS A 423 4.26 1.26 -27.97
N ARG A 424 5.46 0.68 -28.00
CA ARG A 424 6.11 0.10 -26.81
C ARG A 424 6.46 1.14 -25.74
N TYR A 425 6.56 2.41 -26.13
CA TYR A 425 6.74 3.55 -25.24
C TYR A 425 5.55 4.50 -25.42
N VAL A 426 4.88 4.80 -24.33
CA VAL A 426 3.76 5.75 -24.28
C VAL A 426 4.33 7.12 -23.94
N ASP A 427 3.96 8.14 -24.72
CA ASP A 427 4.35 9.52 -24.41
C ASP A 427 3.55 10.02 -23.19
N PRO A 428 4.20 10.46 -22.10
CA PRO A 428 3.52 11.03 -20.93
C PRO A 428 2.55 12.17 -21.28
N ARG A 429 2.87 12.98 -22.32
CA ARG A 429 1.99 14.06 -22.77
C ARG A 429 0.67 13.53 -23.31
N CYS A 430 0.68 12.38 -23.98
CA CYS A 430 -0.53 11.73 -24.44
C CYS A 430 -1.38 11.18 -23.30
N GLU A 431 -0.76 10.66 -22.24
CA GLU A 431 -1.49 10.20 -21.04
C GLU A 431 -2.04 11.38 -20.23
N PHE A 432 -1.29 12.48 -20.09
CA PHE A 432 -1.79 13.74 -19.53
C PHE A 432 -2.99 14.26 -20.32
N VAL A 433 -2.88 14.35 -21.65
CA VAL A 433 -3.98 14.76 -22.53
C VAL A 433 -5.18 13.83 -22.35
N ARG A 434 -4.99 12.51 -22.32
CA ARG A 434 -6.06 11.54 -22.05
C ARG A 434 -6.76 11.79 -20.72
N ILE A 435 -6.03 12.08 -19.64
CA ILE A 435 -6.58 12.44 -18.32
C ILE A 435 -7.47 13.70 -18.43
N MET A 436 -6.98 14.75 -19.08
CA MET A 436 -7.72 16.03 -19.25
C MET A 436 -9.07 15.85 -19.96
N TYR A 437 -9.23 14.82 -20.79
CA TYR A 437 -10.48 14.52 -21.49
C TYR A 437 -11.36 13.47 -20.79
N GLN A 438 -10.88 12.74 -19.78
CA GLN A 438 -11.73 11.82 -19.00
C GLN A 438 -12.74 12.56 -18.13
N ARG A 439 -13.85 11.88 -17.84
CA ARG A 439 -14.72 12.18 -16.70
C ARG A 439 -14.52 11.10 -15.63
N PRO A 440 -15.10 11.27 -14.44
CA PRO A 440 -15.59 12.53 -13.90
C PRO A 440 -14.42 13.37 -13.34
N MET A 441 -14.64 14.67 -13.17
CA MET A 441 -13.64 15.54 -12.54
C MET A 441 -13.72 15.43 -11.01
N PHE A 442 -12.69 15.88 -10.29
CA PHE A 442 -12.73 16.08 -8.84
C PHE A 442 -12.80 17.60 -8.57
N ASN A 443 -13.47 18.03 -7.50
CA ASN A 443 -13.60 19.46 -7.15
C ASN A 443 -12.44 19.89 -6.23
N GLN A 444 -12.06 21.17 -6.27
CA GLN A 444 -11.08 21.79 -5.37
C GLN A 444 -11.40 21.55 -3.88
N ASN A 445 -12.64 21.83 -3.48
CA ASN A 445 -13.07 21.80 -2.08
C ASN A 445 -13.43 20.40 -1.56
N PHE A 446 -13.62 19.44 -2.47
CA PHE A 446 -14.15 18.12 -2.13
C PHE A 446 -13.22 17.05 -2.71
N LYS A 447 -12.64 16.21 -1.84
CA LYS A 447 -11.73 15.11 -2.22
C LYS A 447 -12.40 14.00 -3.05
N SER A 448 -13.67 14.19 -3.39
CA SER A 448 -14.55 13.31 -4.14
C SER A 448 -14.82 13.84 -5.54
N THR A 449 -15.28 12.93 -6.38
CA THR A 449 -15.80 13.18 -7.71
C THR A 449 -16.88 14.26 -7.68
N TYR A 450 -16.79 15.16 -8.66
CA TYR A 450 -17.74 16.23 -8.94
C TYR A 450 -18.55 15.88 -10.18
N LEU A 451 -19.87 15.83 -10.01
CA LEU A 451 -20.84 15.46 -11.06
C LEU A 451 -21.62 16.73 -11.43
N THR A 452 -21.54 17.17 -12.69
CA THR A 452 -22.22 18.40 -13.16
C THR A 452 -22.53 18.42 -14.65
N ASN A 453 -23.68 19.02 -15.00
CA ASN A 453 -24.13 19.26 -16.37
C ASN A 453 -23.38 20.38 -17.09
N SER A 454 -22.66 21.23 -16.35
CA SER A 454 -22.02 22.42 -16.93
C SER A 454 -20.97 22.09 -18.00
N ASP A 455 -20.91 22.92 -19.03
CA ASP A 455 -19.95 22.79 -20.13
C ASP A 455 -18.50 22.86 -19.63
N ARG A 456 -17.62 22.04 -20.23
CA ARG A 456 -16.22 21.87 -19.82
C ARG A 456 -15.39 23.15 -19.98
N SER A 457 -15.83 24.07 -20.85
CA SER A 457 -15.10 25.28 -21.26
C SER A 457 -14.67 26.22 -20.12
N ASN A 458 -15.34 26.18 -18.97
CA ASN A 458 -15.04 27.04 -17.81
C ASN A 458 -14.41 26.28 -16.62
N TRP A 459 -14.01 25.01 -16.79
CA TRP A 459 -13.52 24.19 -15.66
C TRP A 459 -12.01 24.28 -15.44
N ILE A 460 -11.65 24.83 -14.29
CA ILE A 460 -10.26 24.89 -13.82
C ILE A 460 -9.96 23.66 -12.98
N SER A 461 -9.02 22.84 -13.44
CA SER A 461 -8.59 21.64 -12.71
C SER A 461 -7.38 21.95 -11.83
N GLU A 462 -7.48 21.62 -10.55
CA GLU A 462 -6.35 21.64 -9.63
C GLU A 462 -5.37 20.48 -9.87
N PHE A 463 -4.10 20.72 -9.54
CA PHE A 463 -3.07 19.68 -9.43
C PHE A 463 -3.56 18.46 -8.63
N SER A 464 -4.14 18.66 -7.44
CA SER A 464 -4.53 17.56 -6.55
C SER A 464 -5.59 16.63 -7.14
N ASN A 465 -6.38 17.14 -8.10
CA ASN A 465 -7.48 16.44 -8.75
C ASN A 465 -6.98 15.65 -9.98
N LEU A 466 -6.13 16.26 -10.80
CA LEU A 466 -5.48 15.58 -11.91
C LEU A 466 -4.47 14.51 -11.43
N SER A 467 -3.80 14.73 -10.29
CA SER A 467 -2.94 13.71 -9.68
C SER A 467 -3.72 12.46 -9.24
N ARG A 468 -4.95 12.62 -8.72
CA ARG A 468 -5.86 11.48 -8.42
C ARG A 468 -6.29 10.78 -9.70
N LEU A 469 -6.69 11.52 -10.74
CA LEU A 469 -7.03 10.93 -12.04
C LEU A 469 -5.84 10.17 -12.66
N ASN A 470 -4.59 10.63 -12.51
CA ASN A 470 -3.41 9.89 -12.94
C ASN A 470 -3.17 8.61 -12.10
N ALA A 471 -3.49 8.60 -10.81
CA ALA A 471 -3.48 7.37 -10.00
C ALA A 471 -4.57 6.37 -10.45
N VAL A 472 -5.77 6.86 -10.77
CA VAL A 472 -6.84 6.03 -11.38
C VAL A 472 -6.41 5.52 -12.76
N ARG A 473 -5.80 6.37 -13.60
CA ARG A 473 -5.22 6.02 -14.92
C ARG A 473 -4.27 4.83 -14.83
N VAL A 474 -3.31 4.86 -13.90
CA VAL A 474 -2.41 3.73 -13.63
C VAL A 474 -3.20 2.50 -13.20
N THR A 475 -4.17 2.65 -12.31
CA THR A 475 -4.96 1.53 -11.80
C THR A 475 -5.76 0.85 -12.93
N VAL A 476 -6.43 1.61 -13.78
CA VAL A 476 -7.15 1.11 -14.97
C VAL A 476 -6.20 0.44 -15.96
N ARG A 477 -5.06 1.08 -16.26
CA ARG A 477 -4.03 0.53 -17.17
C ARG A 477 -3.46 -0.80 -16.64
N MET A 478 -3.10 -0.84 -15.36
CA MET A 478 -2.62 -2.04 -14.68
C MET A 478 -3.66 -3.15 -14.65
N LEU A 479 -4.93 -2.81 -14.42
CA LEU A 479 -6.04 -3.75 -14.44
C LEU A 479 -6.23 -4.39 -15.83
N ILE A 480 -6.25 -3.58 -16.90
CA ILE A 480 -6.37 -4.08 -18.28
C ILE A 480 -5.17 -4.94 -18.67
N PHE A 481 -3.93 -4.50 -18.41
CA PHE A 481 -2.73 -5.26 -18.78
C PHE A 481 -2.55 -6.55 -17.99
N SER A 482 -2.87 -6.54 -16.70
CA SER A 482 -2.70 -7.71 -15.84
C SER A 482 -3.76 -8.76 -16.11
N PHE A 483 -5.03 -8.35 -16.19
CA PHE A 483 -6.15 -9.28 -16.23
C PHE A 483 -6.67 -9.53 -17.65
N GLY A 484 -6.24 -8.74 -18.63
CA GLY A 484 -6.46 -9.00 -20.05
C GLY A 484 -5.83 -10.30 -20.52
N ASP A 485 -6.67 -11.22 -21.00
CA ASP A 485 -6.27 -12.50 -21.56
C ASP A 485 -6.09 -12.43 -23.08
N ILE A 486 -4.96 -12.96 -23.56
CA ILE A 486 -4.57 -12.92 -24.98
C ILE A 486 -4.84 -14.28 -25.59
N GLN A 487 -6.07 -14.47 -26.05
CA GLN A 487 -6.47 -15.69 -26.76
C GLN A 487 -6.24 -15.60 -28.28
N ASN A 488 -6.15 -14.38 -28.81
CA ASN A 488 -5.99 -14.08 -30.23
C ASN A 488 -5.34 -12.69 -30.44
N HIS A 489 -5.07 -12.32 -31.70
CA HIS A 489 -4.45 -11.03 -32.03
C HIS A 489 -5.35 -9.81 -31.74
N GLY A 490 -6.67 -9.97 -31.82
CA GLY A 490 -7.63 -8.91 -31.45
C GLY A 490 -7.53 -8.57 -29.97
N ASP A 491 -7.46 -9.58 -29.10
CA ASP A 491 -7.26 -9.38 -27.66
C ASP A 491 -5.92 -8.70 -27.34
N TYR A 492 -4.82 -9.09 -28.00
CA TYR A 492 -3.55 -8.37 -27.88
C TYR A 492 -3.68 -6.89 -28.23
N LEU A 493 -4.34 -6.55 -29.35
CA LEU A 493 -4.56 -5.16 -29.75
C LEU A 493 -5.49 -4.42 -28.77
N ARG A 494 -6.56 -5.06 -28.29
CA ARG A 494 -7.48 -4.52 -27.27
C ARG A 494 -6.74 -4.12 -26.00
N ILE A 495 -5.91 -5.03 -25.49
CA ILE A 495 -5.14 -4.86 -24.26
C ILE A 495 -4.08 -3.77 -24.45
N MET A 496 -3.23 -3.87 -25.49
CA MET A 496 -2.14 -2.93 -25.73
C MET A 496 -2.62 -1.50 -26.04
N ASN A 497 -3.77 -1.35 -26.70
CA ASN A 497 -4.38 -0.04 -26.94
C ASN A 497 -5.26 0.45 -25.77
N GLN A 498 -5.34 -0.33 -24.68
CA GLN A 498 -6.17 -0.05 -23.50
C GLN A 498 -7.63 0.21 -23.86
N GLN A 499 -8.26 -0.63 -24.67
CA GLN A 499 -9.65 -0.43 -25.10
C GLN A 499 -10.64 -0.73 -23.96
N GLY A 500 -10.38 -1.76 -23.14
CA GLY A 500 -11.24 -2.15 -22.02
C GLY A 500 -10.95 -3.56 -21.50
N ILE A 501 -11.70 -3.97 -20.48
CA ILE A 501 -11.63 -5.30 -19.83
C ILE A 501 -12.93 -6.08 -20.06
N LYS A 502 -12.84 -7.39 -20.30
CA LYS A 502 -13.99 -8.31 -20.37
C LYS A 502 -14.50 -8.68 -18.97
N LYS A 503 -15.67 -9.30 -18.91
CA LYS A 503 -16.31 -9.71 -17.66
C LYS A 503 -15.47 -10.68 -16.83
N GLU A 504 -15.01 -11.78 -17.41
CA GLU A 504 -14.28 -12.86 -16.73
C GLU A 504 -12.90 -12.39 -16.24
N GLU A 505 -12.31 -11.45 -16.98
CA GLU A 505 -11.06 -10.75 -16.64
C GLU A 505 -11.27 -9.88 -15.39
N PHE A 506 -12.36 -9.09 -15.34
CA PHE A 506 -12.67 -8.23 -14.19
C PHE A 506 -13.11 -9.04 -12.95
N GLU A 507 -13.85 -10.13 -13.13
CA GLU A 507 -14.13 -11.11 -12.08
C GLU A 507 -12.85 -11.73 -11.52
N THR A 508 -11.89 -12.05 -12.39
CA THR A 508 -10.58 -12.58 -11.98
C THR A 508 -9.77 -11.53 -11.21
N PHE A 509 -9.83 -10.25 -11.60
CA PHE A 509 -9.24 -9.14 -10.83
C PHE A 509 -9.78 -9.10 -9.40
N TYR A 510 -11.11 -9.09 -9.22
CA TYR A 510 -11.70 -9.06 -7.87
C TYR A 510 -11.37 -10.33 -7.06
N ARG A 511 -11.37 -11.52 -7.70
CA ARG A 511 -11.01 -12.77 -7.02
C ARG A 511 -9.56 -12.77 -6.51
N VAL A 512 -8.61 -12.28 -7.32
CA VAL A 512 -7.19 -12.22 -6.94
C VAL A 512 -6.94 -11.12 -5.91
N SER A 513 -7.54 -9.94 -6.08
CA SER A 513 -7.34 -8.79 -5.20
C SER A 513 -8.13 -8.82 -3.89
N LYS A 514 -9.06 -9.77 -3.70
CA LYS A 514 -9.99 -9.80 -2.55
C LYS A 514 -9.30 -9.66 -1.19
N GLU A 515 -8.23 -10.40 -0.93
CA GLU A 515 -7.54 -10.33 0.38
C GLU A 515 -6.82 -9.00 0.59
N LEU A 516 -6.13 -8.45 -0.43
CA LEU A 516 -5.58 -7.10 -0.36
C LEU A 516 -6.69 -6.06 -0.15
N GLY A 517 -7.84 -6.26 -0.77
CA GLY A 517 -9.03 -5.44 -0.55
C GLY A 517 -9.57 -5.53 0.88
N VAL A 518 -9.53 -6.70 1.52
CA VAL A 518 -9.95 -6.89 2.92
C VAL A 518 -8.93 -6.24 3.88
N ASP A 519 -7.64 -6.52 3.70
CA ASP A 519 -6.56 -5.95 4.52
C ASP A 519 -6.54 -4.41 4.46
N LEU A 520 -6.67 -3.84 3.25
CA LEU A 520 -6.78 -2.39 3.04
C LEU A 520 -8.16 -1.80 3.42
N LYS A 521 -9.10 -2.62 3.90
CA LYS A 521 -10.46 -2.22 4.30
C LYS A 521 -11.30 -1.60 3.17
N LEU A 522 -11.03 -2.01 1.93
CA LEU A 522 -11.71 -1.60 0.70
C LEU A 522 -12.77 -2.59 0.21
N MET A 523 -12.64 -3.87 0.54
CA MET A 523 -13.56 -4.94 0.12
C MET A 523 -14.11 -5.71 1.32
N HIS A 524 -15.43 -5.89 1.35
CA HIS A 524 -16.09 -6.64 2.42
C HIS A 524 -15.72 -8.14 2.34
N PRO A 525 -15.30 -8.80 3.44
CA PRO A 525 -14.82 -10.19 3.40
C PRO A 525 -15.90 -11.19 2.96
N MET A 526 -17.17 -10.96 3.30
CA MET A 526 -18.30 -11.77 2.84
C MET A 526 -18.80 -11.40 1.43
N GLY A 527 -18.12 -10.50 0.71
CA GLY A 527 -18.47 -10.15 -0.66
C GLY A 527 -18.28 -11.32 -1.62
N GLU A 528 -19.37 -11.82 -2.17
CA GLU A 528 -19.44 -12.82 -3.25
C GLU A 528 -19.81 -12.10 -4.56
N ASN A 529 -19.35 -12.62 -5.70
CA ASN A 529 -19.68 -12.14 -7.06
C ASN A 529 -19.50 -10.64 -7.32
N VAL A 530 -18.65 -9.97 -6.52
CA VAL A 530 -18.37 -8.52 -6.59
C VAL A 530 -17.91 -8.11 -7.99
N GLY A 531 -17.08 -8.92 -8.67
CA GLY A 531 -16.59 -8.59 -10.00
C GLY A 531 -17.67 -8.56 -11.08
N ASN A 532 -18.61 -9.51 -11.10
CA ASN A 532 -19.75 -9.47 -12.03
C ASN A 532 -20.61 -8.23 -11.77
N ARG A 533 -20.91 -7.95 -10.48
CA ARG A 533 -21.70 -6.79 -10.09
C ARG A 533 -21.03 -5.49 -10.50
N SER A 534 -19.73 -5.35 -10.24
CA SER A 534 -18.96 -4.16 -10.59
C SER A 534 -18.68 -3.99 -12.09
N PHE A 535 -18.61 -5.08 -12.85
CA PHE A 535 -18.65 -5.03 -14.31
C PHE A 535 -19.97 -4.43 -14.82
N GLN A 536 -21.11 -4.91 -14.30
CA GLN A 536 -22.43 -4.39 -14.65
C GLN A 536 -22.61 -2.93 -14.20
N GLU A 537 -22.21 -2.59 -12.96
CA GLU A 537 -22.22 -1.22 -12.44
C GLU A 537 -21.42 -0.27 -13.37
N ALA A 538 -20.24 -0.68 -13.83
CA ALA A 538 -19.41 0.11 -14.73
C ALA A 538 -20.05 0.30 -16.13
N LYS A 539 -20.67 -0.73 -16.71
CA LYS A 539 -21.37 -0.62 -18.01
C LYS A 539 -22.70 0.14 -17.95
N MET A 540 -23.25 0.43 -16.76
CA MET A 540 -24.58 1.06 -16.59
C MET A 540 -24.56 2.45 -15.94
N PHE A 541 -23.69 2.70 -14.96
CA PHE A 541 -23.77 3.87 -14.07
C PHE A 541 -22.66 4.90 -14.27
N THR A 542 -21.90 4.79 -15.35
CA THR A 542 -20.84 5.71 -15.74
C THR A 542 -21.34 6.70 -16.81
N TYR A 543 -20.63 7.80 -17.05
CA TYR A 543 -21.03 8.77 -18.07
C TYR A 543 -20.89 8.21 -19.49
N SER A 544 -19.87 7.39 -19.68
CA SER A 544 -19.52 6.70 -20.92
C SER A 544 -20.18 5.33 -21.05
N ALA A 545 -20.98 4.90 -20.06
CA ALA A 545 -21.69 3.61 -20.04
C ALA A 545 -22.42 3.35 -21.36
N ARG A 546 -21.99 2.32 -22.09
CA ARG A 546 -22.64 1.88 -23.34
C ARG A 546 -23.81 0.93 -23.09
N GLY A 547 -23.99 0.53 -21.84
CA GLY A 547 -25.03 -0.38 -21.41
C GLY A 547 -24.67 -1.85 -21.52
N LEU A 548 -25.58 -2.68 -21.01
CA LEU A 548 -25.58 -4.10 -21.31
C LEU A 548 -26.20 -4.28 -22.71
N ILE A 549 -25.37 -4.55 -23.72
CA ILE A 549 -25.84 -4.81 -25.08
C ILE A 549 -25.86 -6.35 -25.27
N PRO A 550 -27.01 -6.99 -25.52
CA PRO A 550 -27.05 -8.43 -25.74
C PRO A 550 -26.37 -8.81 -27.04
N ASN A 551 -25.53 -9.84 -26.98
CA ASN A 551 -24.65 -10.27 -28.08
C ASN A 551 -23.62 -9.19 -28.50
N ASP A 552 -23.25 -8.26 -27.61
CA ASP A 552 -22.04 -7.44 -27.75
C ASP A 552 -20.84 -8.37 -27.99
N PRO A 553 -20.22 -8.36 -29.18
CA PRO A 553 -19.13 -9.29 -29.49
C PRO A 553 -17.86 -8.97 -28.71
N ASP A 554 -17.75 -7.76 -28.18
CA ASP A 554 -16.61 -7.34 -27.35
C ASP A 554 -16.89 -7.56 -25.85
N ASP A 555 -18.15 -7.39 -25.41
CA ASP A 555 -18.64 -7.30 -24.02
C ASP A 555 -17.56 -6.82 -23.02
N ILE A 556 -17.11 -5.58 -23.25
CA ILE A 556 -16.12 -4.90 -22.40
C ILE A 556 -16.70 -3.72 -21.65
N VAL A 557 -16.20 -3.52 -20.42
CA VAL A 557 -16.12 -2.18 -19.81
C VAL A 557 -14.93 -1.50 -20.45
N THR A 558 -15.18 -0.43 -21.21
CA THR A 558 -14.15 0.34 -21.89
C THR A 558 -13.29 1.12 -20.91
N TYR A 559 -12.15 1.63 -21.38
CA TYR A 559 -11.24 2.43 -20.57
C TYR A 559 -11.88 3.69 -19.93
N PRO A 560 -12.69 4.50 -20.63
CA PRO A 560 -13.44 5.59 -19.99
C PRO A 560 -14.43 5.09 -18.93
N GLU A 561 -15.17 4.01 -19.21
CA GLU A 561 -16.11 3.41 -18.25
C GLU A 561 -15.36 2.93 -16.98
N LEU A 562 -14.17 2.33 -17.12
CA LEU A 562 -13.31 1.94 -15.98
C LEU A 562 -12.77 3.15 -15.20
N MET A 563 -12.30 4.20 -15.89
CA MET A 563 -11.84 5.44 -15.27
C MET A 563 -12.94 6.07 -14.42
N GLU A 564 -14.15 6.12 -14.96
CA GLU A 564 -15.33 6.70 -14.33
C GLU A 564 -15.79 5.84 -13.14
N PHE A 565 -15.90 4.53 -13.33
CA PHE A 565 -16.28 3.58 -12.28
C PHE A 565 -15.32 3.61 -11.09
N ILE A 566 -14.01 3.52 -11.31
CA ILE A 566 -13.02 3.54 -10.22
C ILE A 566 -13.04 4.90 -9.51
N SER A 567 -13.22 6.01 -10.24
CA SER A 567 -13.34 7.35 -9.63
C SER A 567 -14.59 7.47 -8.75
N ILE A 568 -15.73 6.91 -9.18
CA ILE A 568 -16.97 6.86 -8.41
C ILE A 568 -16.79 6.00 -7.15
N VAL A 569 -16.26 4.78 -7.27
CA VAL A 569 -16.04 3.88 -6.11
C VAL A 569 -15.06 4.49 -5.09
N TYR A 570 -13.95 5.08 -5.56
CA TYR A 570 -13.02 5.82 -4.71
C TYR A 570 -13.73 6.96 -3.95
N SER A 571 -14.56 7.73 -4.66
CA SER A 571 -15.27 8.87 -4.09
C SER A 571 -16.36 8.47 -3.11
N GLY A 572 -17.06 7.36 -3.36
CA GLY A 572 -17.99 6.75 -2.42
C GLY A 572 -17.29 6.34 -1.13
N GLY A 573 -16.07 5.78 -1.22
CA GLY A 573 -15.21 5.50 -0.06
C GLY A 573 -14.76 6.76 0.69
N VAL A 574 -14.28 7.79 -0.02
CA VAL A 574 -13.81 9.05 0.60
C VAL A 574 -14.94 9.79 1.31
N LEU A 575 -16.09 9.97 0.65
CA LEU A 575 -17.27 10.55 1.29
C LEU A 575 -17.82 9.65 2.38
N GLY A 576 -17.77 8.33 2.17
CA GLY A 576 -18.18 7.31 3.13
C GLY A 576 -17.42 7.48 4.45
N ARG A 577 -16.09 7.63 4.37
CA ARG A 577 -15.23 7.80 5.54
C ARG A 577 -15.52 9.09 6.29
N ALA A 578 -15.54 10.23 5.58
CA ALA A 578 -15.78 11.53 6.19
C ALA A 578 -17.15 11.59 6.90
N SER A 579 -18.18 11.03 6.27
CA SER A 579 -19.52 10.94 6.84
C SER A 579 -19.58 10.00 8.05
N PHE A 580 -18.95 8.83 7.94
CA PHE A 580 -19.00 7.81 9.00
C PHE A 580 -18.28 8.30 10.25
N ASP A 581 -17.13 8.97 10.12
CA ASP A 581 -16.43 9.59 11.24
C ASP A 581 -17.29 10.66 11.95
N LEU A 582 -18.05 11.48 11.19
CA LEU A 582 -19.00 12.44 11.76
C LEU A 582 -20.17 11.75 12.48
N LEU A 583 -20.67 10.64 11.95
CA LEU A 583 -21.73 9.84 12.59
C LEU A 583 -21.23 9.14 13.86
N VAL A 584 -20.01 8.58 13.88
CA VAL A 584 -19.38 8.05 15.09
C VAL A 584 -19.24 9.15 16.15
N GLY A 585 -18.80 10.35 15.76
CA GLY A 585 -18.70 11.49 16.68
C GLY A 585 -20.05 11.95 17.27
N LYS A 586 -21.15 11.80 16.53
CA LYS A 586 -22.51 12.15 16.98
C LYS A 586 -23.19 11.05 17.80
N CYS A 587 -23.00 9.78 17.43
CA CYS A 587 -23.73 8.64 17.99
C CYS A 587 -22.94 7.84 19.03
N GLY A 588 -21.62 8.03 19.10
CA GLY A 588 -20.71 7.15 19.80
C GLY A 588 -20.42 5.86 19.02
N ALA A 589 -19.18 5.39 19.13
CA ALA A 589 -18.82 4.03 18.75
C ALA A 589 -19.47 3.02 19.71
N THR A 590 -19.82 1.84 19.20
CA THR A 590 -20.39 0.76 20.04
C THR A 590 -19.33 -0.09 20.74
N GLY A 591 -18.05 0.01 20.34
CA GLY A 591 -16.97 -0.89 20.77
C GLY A 591 -17.02 -2.26 20.07
N ARG A 592 -17.92 -2.45 19.10
CA ARG A 592 -17.96 -3.63 18.24
C ARG A 592 -17.34 -3.28 16.88
N PRO A 593 -16.23 -3.91 16.47
CA PRO A 593 -15.73 -3.79 15.11
C PRO A 593 -16.68 -4.50 14.14
N GLY A 594 -16.95 -3.85 13.01
CA GLY A 594 -17.61 -4.44 11.85
C GLY A 594 -16.64 -5.29 11.03
N ALA A 595 -17.11 -5.84 9.92
CA ALA A 595 -16.37 -6.76 9.06
C ALA A 595 -15.08 -6.19 8.45
N LEU A 596 -14.97 -4.86 8.35
CA LEU A 596 -13.77 -4.14 7.91
C LEU A 596 -12.88 -3.66 9.07
N GLY A 597 -13.14 -4.09 10.31
CA GLY A 597 -12.37 -3.68 11.48
C GLY A 597 -12.45 -2.17 11.76
N TYR A 598 -13.60 -1.56 11.48
CA TYR A 598 -13.97 -0.21 11.92
C TYR A 598 -15.10 -0.32 12.95
N GLU A 599 -15.21 0.67 13.85
CA GLU A 599 -16.33 0.76 14.78
C GLU A 599 -17.69 0.73 14.08
N THR A 600 -18.70 0.19 14.75
CA THR A 600 -20.09 0.19 14.26
C THR A 600 -20.97 1.16 15.04
N ILE A 601 -22.06 1.64 14.42
CA ILE A 601 -22.98 2.64 14.97
C ILE A 601 -24.34 1.99 15.21
N ARG A 602 -25.05 2.32 16.31
CA ARG A 602 -26.43 1.85 16.51
C ARG A 602 -27.39 2.42 15.47
N PHE A 603 -28.19 1.54 14.86
CA PHE A 603 -29.15 1.89 13.81
C PHE A 603 -30.13 3.01 14.21
N ASP A 604 -30.63 3.01 15.45
CA ASP A 604 -31.58 4.04 15.94
C ASP A 604 -30.98 5.45 15.90
N CYS A 605 -29.71 5.59 16.29
CA CYS A 605 -29.01 6.88 16.27
C CYS A 605 -28.60 7.25 14.84
N PHE A 606 -28.12 6.29 14.06
CA PHE A 606 -27.84 6.48 12.65
C PHE A 606 -29.08 7.02 11.90
N LYS A 607 -30.26 6.40 12.09
CA LYS A 607 -31.52 6.88 11.51
C LYS A 607 -31.86 8.32 11.91
N LYS A 608 -31.57 8.72 13.16
CA LYS A 608 -31.80 10.09 13.64
C LYS A 608 -30.83 11.11 13.01
N GLU A 609 -29.56 10.79 12.92
CA GLU A 609 -28.49 11.75 12.55
C GLU A 609 -28.14 11.73 11.07
N PHE A 610 -28.51 10.67 10.33
CA PHE A 610 -28.12 10.43 8.93
C PHE A 610 -28.32 11.65 8.02
N MET A 611 -29.54 12.17 7.89
CA MET A 611 -29.84 13.25 6.95
C MET A 611 -29.03 14.52 7.25
N SER A 612 -28.76 14.81 8.53
CA SER A 612 -27.94 15.95 8.95
C SER A 612 -26.47 15.80 8.53
N VAL A 613 -25.92 14.59 8.53
CA VAL A 613 -24.55 14.36 8.07
C VAL A 613 -24.51 14.30 6.54
N TYR A 614 -25.40 13.52 5.94
CA TYR A 614 -25.51 13.33 4.49
C TYR A 614 -25.57 14.65 3.73
N GLU A 615 -26.46 15.58 4.11
CA GLU A 615 -26.62 16.88 3.43
C GLU A 615 -25.31 17.71 3.40
N THR A 616 -24.47 17.60 4.44
CA THR A 616 -23.17 18.32 4.50
C THR A 616 -22.11 17.76 3.57
N GLN A 617 -22.21 16.49 3.17
CA GLN A 617 -21.19 15.79 2.39
C GLN A 617 -21.51 15.78 0.88
N LEU A 618 -22.72 16.17 0.49
CA LEU A 618 -23.14 16.33 -0.91
C LEU A 618 -22.53 17.54 -1.63
N GLY A 619 -21.53 18.23 -1.06
CA GLY A 619 -20.95 19.42 -1.67
C GLY A 619 -20.31 19.19 -3.05
N SER A 620 -19.90 17.96 -3.37
CA SER A 620 -19.44 17.60 -4.72
C SER A 620 -20.56 17.20 -5.69
N LEU A 621 -21.80 17.11 -5.22
CA LEU A 621 -22.98 16.65 -5.94
C LEU A 621 -24.06 17.75 -5.91
N PRO A 622 -23.87 18.85 -6.65
CA PRO A 622 -24.69 20.06 -6.52
C PRO A 622 -26.19 19.83 -6.80
N GLY A 623 -26.53 18.95 -7.76
CA GLY A 623 -27.92 18.61 -8.07
C GLY A 623 -28.56 17.82 -6.94
N MET A 624 -27.89 16.77 -6.46
CA MET A 624 -28.32 15.99 -5.29
C MET A 624 -28.41 16.86 -4.02
N GLN A 625 -27.48 17.79 -3.79
CA GLN A 625 -27.51 18.68 -2.63
C GLN A 625 -28.70 19.65 -2.71
N LYS A 626 -28.95 20.25 -3.88
CA LYS A 626 -30.13 21.10 -4.11
C LYS A 626 -31.41 20.31 -3.83
N TYR A 627 -31.54 19.13 -4.44
CA TYR A 627 -32.69 18.24 -4.29
C TYR A 627 -32.96 17.87 -2.82
N VAL A 628 -31.94 17.45 -2.07
CA VAL A 628 -32.06 17.09 -0.64
C VAL A 628 -32.39 18.31 0.25
N LYS A 629 -32.01 19.53 -0.14
CA LYS A 629 -32.40 20.76 0.57
C LYS A 629 -33.86 21.14 0.31
N GLU A 630 -34.37 20.85 -0.88
CA GLU A 630 -35.74 21.18 -1.31
C GLU A 630 -36.79 20.15 -0.86
N MET A 631 -36.38 18.93 -0.48
CA MET A 631 -37.28 17.91 0.09
C MET A 631 -38.07 18.36 1.32
N THR A 632 -39.35 18.01 1.35
CA THR A 632 -40.17 18.05 2.57
C THR A 632 -39.67 17.05 3.62
N PRO A 633 -40.03 17.22 4.92
CA PRO A 633 -39.70 16.24 5.96
C PRO A 633 -40.15 14.82 5.63
N GLU A 634 -41.33 14.67 5.00
CA GLU A 634 -41.90 13.40 4.57
C GLU A 634 -41.05 12.75 3.48
N GLN A 635 -40.65 13.52 2.45
CA GLN A 635 -39.74 13.05 1.40
C GLN A 635 -38.37 12.66 1.97
N LYS A 636 -37.83 13.39 2.96
CA LYS A 636 -36.57 13.00 3.64
C LYS A 636 -36.68 11.65 4.35
N VAL A 637 -37.84 11.32 4.93
CA VAL A 637 -38.08 10.01 5.57
C VAL A 637 -38.21 8.89 4.51
N GLU A 638 -38.91 9.13 3.41
CA GLU A 638 -39.05 8.18 2.31
C GLU A 638 -37.73 7.90 1.58
N PHE A 639 -36.96 8.96 1.33
CA PHE A 639 -35.60 8.90 0.77
C PHE A 639 -34.66 8.08 1.65
N GLN A 640 -34.65 8.36 2.95
CA GLN A 640 -33.90 7.60 3.93
C GLN A 640 -34.32 6.12 3.95
N HIS A 641 -35.63 5.83 3.90
CA HIS A 641 -36.15 4.46 3.88
C HIS A 641 -35.68 3.68 2.64
N SER A 642 -35.79 4.28 1.45
CA SER A 642 -35.35 3.66 0.18
C SER A 642 -33.86 3.33 0.22
N LEU A 643 -33.03 4.29 0.65
CA LEU A 643 -31.59 4.09 0.86
C LEU A 643 -31.28 2.96 1.85
N PHE A 644 -32.03 2.85 2.94
CA PHE A 644 -31.82 1.82 3.96
C PHE A 644 -32.23 0.42 3.46
N ASN A 645 -33.28 0.32 2.66
CA ASN A 645 -33.71 -0.94 2.04
C ASN A 645 -32.71 -1.46 1.00
N ILE A 646 -31.97 -0.57 0.32
CA ILE A 646 -30.90 -0.95 -0.60
C ILE A 646 -29.71 -1.56 0.16
N MET A 647 -29.35 -0.98 1.31
CA MET A 647 -28.33 -1.54 2.20
C MET A 647 -28.73 -2.89 2.81
N TYR A 648 -30.03 -3.16 2.95
CA TYR A 648 -30.50 -4.35 3.65
C TYR A 648 -30.00 -5.64 2.99
N ASP A 649 -29.18 -6.36 3.75
CA ASP A 649 -28.81 -7.74 3.48
C ASP A 649 -29.21 -8.58 4.71
N PRO A 650 -30.07 -9.61 4.56
CA PRO A 650 -30.48 -10.48 5.66
C PRO A 650 -29.31 -11.18 6.39
N LYS A 651 -28.11 -11.21 5.79
CA LYS A 651 -26.90 -11.78 6.39
C LYS A 651 -26.29 -10.91 7.52
N TYR A 652 -26.66 -9.62 7.64
CA TYR A 652 -26.04 -8.68 8.60
C TYR A 652 -26.93 -8.29 9.79
N ASP A 653 -26.29 -7.84 10.87
CA ASP A 653 -26.95 -7.49 12.13
C ASP A 653 -27.49 -6.06 12.10
N TYR A 654 -28.71 -5.90 11.56
CA TYR A 654 -29.44 -4.64 11.35
C TYR A 654 -29.57 -3.70 12.57
N ARG A 655 -29.21 -4.15 13.79
CA ARG A 655 -29.12 -3.27 14.97
C ARG A 655 -27.95 -2.29 14.88
N TYR A 656 -27.00 -2.58 13.99
CA TYR A 656 -25.78 -1.82 13.76
C TYR A 656 -25.64 -1.46 12.28
N ILE A 657 -24.96 -0.34 12.03
CA ILE A 657 -24.51 0.08 10.70
C ILE A 657 -22.99 0.03 10.67
N GLU A 658 -22.46 -0.59 9.63
CA GLU A 658 -21.03 -0.68 9.36
C GLU A 658 -20.59 0.36 8.32
N TYR A 659 -19.28 0.58 8.25
CA TYR A 659 -18.67 1.52 7.30
C TYR A 659 -18.93 1.13 5.82
N SER A 660 -18.99 -0.18 5.52
CA SER A 660 -19.25 -0.71 4.17
C SER A 660 -20.66 -0.37 3.67
N ASP A 661 -21.65 -0.42 4.56
CA ASP A 661 -23.04 -0.14 4.23
C ASP A 661 -23.16 1.32 3.81
N PHE A 662 -22.56 2.20 4.62
CA PHE A 662 -22.55 3.63 4.38
C PHE A 662 -21.80 4.05 3.11
N THR A 663 -20.65 3.42 2.85
CA THR A 663 -19.90 3.61 1.59
C THR A 663 -20.77 3.24 0.39
N SER A 664 -21.54 2.14 0.49
CA SER A 664 -22.41 1.68 -0.59
C SER A 664 -23.57 2.66 -0.87
N MET A 665 -24.15 3.30 0.16
CA MET A 665 -25.15 4.38 -0.03
C MET A 665 -24.60 5.54 -0.86
N LEU A 666 -23.36 5.96 -0.59
CA LEU A 666 -22.77 7.11 -1.25
C LEU A 666 -22.26 6.79 -2.65
N THR A 667 -21.75 5.58 -2.89
CA THR A 667 -21.50 5.07 -4.25
C THR A 667 -22.79 5.04 -5.07
N LEU A 668 -23.91 4.60 -4.48
CA LEU A 668 -25.22 4.64 -5.16
C LEU A 668 -25.72 6.05 -5.44
N THR A 669 -25.49 6.98 -4.51
CA THR A 669 -25.79 8.41 -4.68
C THR A 669 -25.00 8.99 -5.87
N LEU A 670 -23.73 8.60 -6.00
CA LEU A 670 -22.89 8.96 -7.14
C LEU A 670 -23.39 8.35 -8.45
N TYR A 671 -23.86 7.10 -8.46
CA TYR A 671 -24.47 6.48 -9.65
C TYR A 671 -25.75 7.20 -10.10
N ILE A 672 -26.64 7.55 -9.17
CA ILE A 672 -27.87 8.29 -9.50
C ILE A 672 -27.55 9.69 -10.00
N GLU A 673 -26.64 10.42 -9.35
CA GLU A 673 -26.24 11.74 -9.82
C GLU A 673 -25.48 11.65 -11.16
N ALA A 674 -24.77 10.56 -11.47
CA ALA A 674 -24.15 10.34 -12.78
C ALA A 674 -25.19 10.11 -13.90
N ILE A 675 -26.27 9.37 -13.62
CA ILE A 675 -27.42 9.23 -14.51
C ILE A 675 -28.10 10.58 -14.75
N MET A 676 -28.47 11.28 -13.67
CA MET A 676 -29.06 12.62 -13.80
C MET A 676 -28.15 13.49 -14.64
N THR A 677 -26.86 13.55 -14.33
CA THR A 677 -25.89 14.37 -15.06
C THR A 677 -25.64 13.95 -16.52
N ARG A 678 -26.18 12.80 -16.94
CA ARG A 678 -26.07 12.30 -18.31
C ARG A 678 -27.34 12.51 -19.13
N TYR A 679 -28.51 12.35 -18.52
CA TYR A 679 -29.79 12.32 -19.23
C TYR A 679 -30.69 13.52 -18.94
N ASP A 680 -30.57 14.18 -17.79
CA ASP A 680 -31.18 15.50 -17.48
C ASP A 680 -30.53 16.50 -18.44
N GLN A 681 -31.19 16.80 -19.55
CA GLN A 681 -30.79 17.74 -20.59
C GLN A 681 -31.46 19.10 -20.32
N ALA A 682 -31.25 20.09 -21.18
CA ALA A 682 -31.81 21.42 -20.97
C ALA A 682 -33.36 21.36 -20.95
N PRO A 683 -34.03 21.74 -19.84
CA PRO A 683 -33.67 22.85 -18.96
C PRO A 683 -32.81 22.55 -17.71
N TYR A 684 -32.43 21.30 -17.47
CA TYR A 684 -31.72 20.84 -16.26
C TYR A 684 -32.55 21.02 -14.98
N ASP A 685 -33.81 20.60 -15.00
CA ASP A 685 -34.74 20.82 -13.89
C ASP A 685 -34.61 19.75 -12.77
N GLY A 686 -33.94 18.64 -13.05
CA GLY A 686 -33.72 17.55 -12.10
C GLY A 686 -34.76 16.44 -12.15
N VAL A 687 -35.57 16.37 -13.21
CA VAL A 687 -36.57 15.33 -13.48
C VAL A 687 -36.34 14.77 -14.89
N LEU A 688 -36.11 13.46 -15.00
CA LEU A 688 -36.01 12.80 -16.30
C LEU A 688 -37.41 12.62 -16.90
N ASP A 689 -37.62 13.19 -18.09
CA ASP A 689 -38.86 13.05 -18.85
C ASP A 689 -38.84 11.84 -19.82
N TYR A 690 -39.89 11.67 -20.61
CA TYR A 690 -40.00 10.57 -21.57
C TYR A 690 -38.86 10.51 -22.61
N ASP A 691 -38.45 11.65 -23.17
CA ASP A 691 -37.42 11.68 -24.23
C ASP A 691 -36.04 11.37 -23.61
N GLU A 692 -35.78 11.89 -22.42
CA GLU A 692 -34.55 11.61 -21.65
C GLU A 692 -34.49 10.16 -21.16
N LEU A 693 -35.61 9.61 -20.70
CA LEU A 693 -35.75 8.20 -20.33
C LEU A 693 -35.61 7.28 -21.55
N SER A 694 -36.10 7.68 -22.72
CA SER A 694 -35.91 6.95 -23.99
C SER A 694 -34.43 6.84 -24.36
N LEU A 695 -33.64 7.89 -24.10
CA LEU A 695 -32.17 7.84 -24.25
C LEU A 695 -31.50 6.97 -23.18
N ALA A 696 -32.02 6.99 -21.95
CA ALA A 696 -31.53 6.14 -20.86
C ALA A 696 -31.80 4.65 -21.11
N TYR A 697 -32.95 4.30 -21.70
CA TYR A 697 -33.34 2.91 -21.97
C TYR A 697 -32.25 2.12 -22.67
N TYR A 698 -31.61 2.65 -23.72
CA TYR A 698 -30.54 1.95 -24.45
C TYR A 698 -29.34 1.53 -23.58
N THR A 699 -29.09 2.23 -22.47
CA THR A 699 -28.02 1.88 -21.53
C THR A 699 -28.47 0.79 -20.54
N PHE A 700 -29.76 0.71 -20.22
CA PHE A 700 -30.34 -0.33 -19.35
C PHE A 700 -30.93 -1.52 -20.12
N GLN A 701 -31.01 -1.45 -21.45
CA GLN A 701 -31.79 -2.36 -22.29
C GLN A 701 -31.46 -3.84 -22.05
N GLY A 702 -30.18 -4.23 -21.98
CA GLY A 702 -29.80 -5.63 -21.75
C GLY A 702 -30.20 -6.19 -20.39
N LEU A 703 -30.36 -5.34 -19.36
CA LEU A 703 -30.92 -5.77 -18.07
C LEU A 703 -32.36 -6.26 -18.27
N PHE A 704 -33.17 -5.48 -18.98
CA PHE A 704 -34.58 -5.77 -19.22
C PHE A 704 -34.77 -6.88 -20.27
N LEU A 705 -33.95 -6.94 -21.32
CA LEU A 705 -33.96 -8.04 -22.29
C LEU A 705 -33.70 -9.40 -21.62
N ASN A 706 -32.81 -9.47 -20.64
CA ASN A 706 -32.60 -10.68 -19.85
C ASN A 706 -33.82 -11.05 -18.96
N MET A 707 -34.64 -10.07 -18.56
CA MET A 707 -35.87 -10.29 -17.80
C MET A 707 -37.09 -10.63 -18.69
N THR A 708 -37.05 -10.30 -19.99
CA THR A 708 -38.19 -10.40 -20.91
C THR A 708 -37.93 -11.33 -22.09
N ASP A 709 -37.23 -12.45 -21.86
CA ASP A 709 -36.90 -13.50 -22.85
C ASP A 709 -36.32 -12.95 -24.17
N ASN A 710 -35.47 -11.91 -24.07
CA ASN A 710 -34.85 -11.19 -25.19
C ASN A 710 -35.83 -10.52 -26.17
N ASN A 711 -37.05 -10.18 -25.75
CA ASN A 711 -38.00 -9.41 -26.56
C ASN A 711 -37.81 -7.89 -26.36
N PRO A 712 -37.35 -7.10 -27.37
CA PRO A 712 -37.04 -5.68 -27.19
C PRO A 712 -38.24 -4.78 -26.90
N ALA A 713 -39.42 -5.13 -27.43
CA ALA A 713 -40.65 -4.39 -27.19
C ALA A 713 -41.10 -4.51 -25.73
N ILE A 714 -41.02 -5.74 -25.19
CA ILE A 714 -41.38 -6.00 -23.79
C ILE A 714 -40.30 -5.44 -22.87
N ALA A 715 -39.01 -5.48 -23.25
CA ALA A 715 -37.92 -4.89 -22.46
C ALA A 715 -38.05 -3.36 -22.31
N GLU A 716 -38.49 -2.66 -23.35
CA GLU A 716 -38.69 -1.21 -23.33
C GLU A 716 -39.85 -0.82 -22.40
N LEU A 717 -40.98 -1.50 -22.54
CA LEU A 717 -42.13 -1.29 -21.67
C LEU A 717 -41.89 -1.77 -20.24
N ALA A 718 -41.08 -2.82 -20.05
CA ALA A 718 -40.60 -3.25 -18.75
C ALA A 718 -39.74 -2.16 -18.09
N PHE A 719 -38.87 -1.49 -18.84
CA PHE A 719 -38.11 -0.33 -18.36
C PHE A 719 -39.04 0.83 -17.96
N TYR A 720 -39.92 1.31 -18.87
CA TYR A 720 -40.84 2.42 -18.55
C TYR A 720 -41.79 2.09 -17.39
N TYR A 721 -42.32 0.85 -17.33
CA TYR A 721 -43.12 0.38 -16.19
C TYR A 721 -42.34 0.40 -14.88
N THR A 722 -41.10 -0.10 -14.87
CA THR A 722 -40.23 -0.07 -13.69
C THR A 722 -40.00 1.36 -13.23
N ILE A 723 -39.75 2.26 -14.17
CA ILE A 723 -39.48 3.68 -13.93
C ILE A 723 -40.73 4.38 -13.35
N ARG A 724 -41.90 4.27 -14.00
CA ARG A 724 -43.16 4.90 -13.51
C ARG A 724 -43.59 4.34 -12.17
N ASP A 725 -43.67 3.02 -12.04
CA ASP A 725 -44.34 2.39 -10.91
C ASP A 725 -43.39 2.09 -9.75
N ALA A 726 -42.07 2.10 -9.97
CA ALA A 726 -41.07 1.54 -9.05
C ALA A 726 -41.50 0.12 -8.64
N ALA A 727 -41.54 -0.79 -9.62
CA ALA A 727 -41.95 -2.18 -9.45
C ALA A 727 -41.23 -3.09 -10.46
N VAL A 728 -40.91 -4.34 -10.10
CA VAL A 728 -40.43 -5.31 -11.09
C VAL A 728 -41.60 -5.66 -12.03
N PRO A 729 -41.45 -5.54 -13.35
CA PRO A 729 -42.41 -6.07 -14.30
C PRO A 729 -42.38 -7.60 -14.24
N SER A 730 -43.49 -8.19 -13.79
CA SER A 730 -43.70 -9.64 -13.84
C SER A 730 -45.01 -9.93 -14.56
N LEU A 731 -45.08 -11.02 -15.32
CA LEU A 731 -46.31 -11.41 -16.01
C LEU A 731 -47.47 -11.70 -15.03
N CYS A 732 -47.14 -11.98 -13.76
CA CYS A 732 -48.10 -12.17 -12.67
C CYS A 732 -48.61 -10.86 -12.05
N ASN A 733 -47.90 -9.75 -12.27
CA ASN A 733 -48.39 -8.43 -11.90
C ASN A 733 -49.49 -8.04 -12.87
N LEU A 734 -50.75 -8.11 -12.40
CA LEU A 734 -51.95 -7.72 -13.16
C LEU A 734 -51.85 -6.28 -13.70
N GLY A 735 -51.12 -5.39 -13.02
CA GLY A 735 -50.81 -4.05 -13.52
C GLY A 735 -49.93 -4.08 -14.76
N PHE A 736 -48.86 -4.87 -14.76
CA PHE A 736 -47.97 -5.01 -15.93
C PHE A 736 -48.64 -5.74 -17.09
N THR A 737 -49.43 -6.79 -16.84
CA THR A 737 -50.18 -7.47 -17.92
C THR A 737 -51.34 -6.65 -18.47
N ALA A 738 -52.03 -5.86 -17.64
CA ALA A 738 -53.02 -4.90 -18.12
C ALA A 738 -52.37 -3.75 -18.91
N HIS A 739 -51.21 -3.26 -18.47
CA HIS A 739 -50.42 -2.24 -19.16
C HIS A 739 -49.86 -2.75 -20.50
N ILE A 740 -49.40 -4.01 -20.55
CA ILE A 740 -49.13 -4.71 -21.81
C ILE A 740 -50.36 -4.71 -22.71
N ALA A 741 -51.54 -5.05 -22.19
CA ALA A 741 -52.76 -5.12 -22.99
C ALA A 741 -53.24 -3.73 -23.48
N SER A 742 -53.04 -2.66 -22.71
CA SER A 742 -53.43 -1.30 -23.10
C SER A 742 -52.45 -0.64 -24.06
N GLU A 743 -51.13 -0.76 -23.82
CA GLU A 743 -50.12 -0.07 -24.62
C GLU A 743 -49.53 -0.93 -25.75
N ILE A 744 -49.31 -2.26 -25.60
CA ILE A 744 -48.68 -3.07 -26.67
C ILE A 744 -49.59 -3.23 -27.88
N LEU A 745 -50.91 -3.35 -27.69
CA LEU A 745 -51.82 -3.55 -28.83
C LEU A 745 -51.78 -2.36 -29.81
N PRO A 746 -51.82 -1.09 -29.37
CA PRO A 746 -51.48 0.07 -30.21
C PRO A 746 -50.02 0.07 -30.72
N TRP A 747 -49.04 -0.16 -29.84
CA TRP A 747 -47.62 0.00 -30.17
C TRP A 747 -47.14 -0.97 -31.26
N ARG A 748 -47.69 -2.19 -31.29
CA ARG A 748 -47.36 -3.21 -32.31
C ARG A 748 -47.82 -2.84 -33.72
N ASP A 749 -48.81 -1.95 -33.83
CA ASP A 749 -49.32 -1.43 -35.11
C ASP A 749 -48.64 -0.10 -35.52
N GLY A 750 -47.57 0.30 -34.81
CA GLY A 750 -46.78 1.49 -35.11
C GLY A 750 -47.33 2.80 -34.51
N MET A 751 -48.18 2.71 -33.50
CA MET A 751 -48.59 3.88 -32.72
C MET A 751 -47.55 4.20 -31.64
N GLU A 752 -47.33 5.49 -31.39
CA GLU A 752 -46.54 5.94 -30.23
C GLU A 752 -47.24 5.63 -28.91
N LEU A 753 -46.49 5.66 -27.81
CA LEU A 753 -47.06 5.67 -26.46
C LEU A 753 -48.05 6.83 -26.29
N SER A 754 -49.09 6.61 -25.50
CA SER A 754 -50.09 7.66 -25.22
C SER A 754 -49.45 8.88 -24.56
N GLU A 755 -49.85 10.09 -24.97
CA GLU A 755 -49.30 11.34 -24.40
C GLU A 755 -49.52 11.40 -22.88
N ASP A 756 -50.66 10.94 -22.38
CA ASP A 756 -50.95 10.81 -20.95
C ASP A 756 -49.87 9.94 -20.23
N PHE A 757 -49.44 8.83 -20.84
CA PHE A 757 -48.38 7.98 -20.29
C PHE A 757 -46.98 8.61 -20.40
N LYS A 758 -46.69 9.33 -21.50
CA LYS A 758 -45.46 10.13 -21.62
C LYS A 758 -45.41 11.22 -20.53
N GLU A 759 -46.54 11.84 -20.19
CA GLU A 759 -46.62 12.83 -19.12
C GLU A 759 -46.46 12.23 -17.71
N GLU A 760 -46.86 10.96 -17.51
CA GLU A 760 -46.63 10.17 -16.28
C GLU A 760 -45.17 9.71 -16.13
N LEU A 761 -44.41 9.55 -17.22
CA LEU A 761 -43.01 9.13 -17.21
C LEU A 761 -42.07 10.28 -16.81
N LYS A 762 -42.16 10.68 -15.54
CA LYS A 762 -41.32 11.71 -14.91
C LYS A 762 -40.62 11.15 -13.69
N THR A 763 -39.29 11.23 -13.69
CA THR A 763 -38.44 10.48 -12.76
C THR A 763 -37.41 11.38 -12.10
N ASP A 764 -37.61 11.68 -10.83
CA ASP A 764 -36.65 12.40 -10.01
C ASP A 764 -35.65 11.44 -9.31
N ARG A 765 -34.75 12.02 -8.52
CA ARG A 765 -33.72 11.27 -7.78
C ARG A 765 -34.31 10.29 -6.76
N LEU A 766 -35.39 10.62 -6.05
CA LEU A 766 -36.04 9.70 -5.11
C LEU A 766 -36.62 8.50 -5.86
N LYS A 767 -37.28 8.74 -7.00
CA LYS A 767 -37.82 7.67 -7.83
C LYS A 767 -36.71 6.76 -8.37
N LEU A 768 -35.56 7.32 -8.78
CA LEU A 768 -34.38 6.51 -9.13
C LEU A 768 -33.86 5.65 -7.97
N PHE A 769 -33.84 6.15 -6.72
CA PHE A 769 -33.49 5.31 -5.56
C PHE A 769 -34.46 4.14 -5.37
N GLN A 770 -35.76 4.36 -5.56
CA GLN A 770 -36.78 3.29 -5.47
C GLN A 770 -36.63 2.25 -6.60
N VAL A 771 -36.39 2.71 -7.83
CA VAL A 771 -36.06 1.84 -8.97
C VAL A 771 -34.79 1.02 -8.69
N PHE A 772 -33.77 1.64 -8.10
CA PHE A 772 -32.49 0.98 -7.78
C PHE A 772 -32.59 -0.03 -6.64
N GLU A 773 -33.45 0.20 -5.65
CA GLU A 773 -33.81 -0.82 -4.63
C GLU A 773 -34.32 -2.11 -5.30
N ILE A 774 -35.12 -1.94 -6.35
CA ILE A 774 -35.84 -3.02 -7.02
C ILE A 774 -34.95 -3.73 -8.02
N VAL A 775 -34.22 -2.98 -8.86
CA VAL A 775 -33.19 -3.51 -9.75
C VAL A 775 -32.09 -4.22 -8.94
N GLY A 776 -31.66 -3.65 -7.81
CA GLY A 776 -30.66 -4.26 -6.93
C GLY A 776 -31.13 -5.59 -6.32
N LYS A 777 -32.41 -5.70 -5.92
CA LYS A 777 -33.02 -6.98 -5.48
C LYS A 777 -33.09 -8.01 -6.61
N ALA A 778 -33.49 -7.60 -7.81
CA ALA A 778 -33.55 -8.48 -8.99
C ALA A 778 -32.15 -8.98 -9.40
N LEU A 779 -31.15 -8.10 -9.41
CA LEU A 779 -29.75 -8.47 -9.66
C LEU A 779 -29.20 -9.41 -8.59
N LYS A 780 -29.46 -9.17 -7.30
CA LYS A 780 -29.08 -10.09 -6.22
C LYS A 780 -29.67 -11.50 -6.44
N ALA A 781 -30.93 -11.60 -6.86
CA ALA A 781 -31.57 -12.88 -7.18
C ALA A 781 -30.85 -13.58 -8.34
N LEU A 782 -30.71 -12.92 -9.50
CA LEU A 782 -30.02 -13.44 -10.69
C LEU A 782 -28.57 -13.89 -10.42
N VAL A 783 -27.87 -13.23 -9.51
CA VAL A 783 -26.47 -13.54 -9.15
C VAL A 783 -26.35 -14.64 -8.09
N SER A 784 -27.42 -14.94 -7.35
CA SER A 784 -27.42 -15.97 -6.29
C SER A 784 -27.65 -17.40 -6.82
N GLU A 785 -28.19 -17.55 -8.03
CA GLU A 785 -28.58 -18.84 -8.60
C GLU A 785 -27.47 -19.50 -9.42
N ASP A 786 -26.40 -19.89 -8.75
CA ASP A 786 -25.36 -20.72 -9.37
C ASP A 786 -25.90 -22.14 -9.69
N LYS A 787 -26.03 -22.44 -10.99
CA LYS A 787 -26.15 -23.77 -11.65
C LYS A 787 -27.51 -24.34 -12.07
N LYS A 788 -28.64 -23.67 -11.87
CA LYS A 788 -29.86 -23.97 -12.65
C LYS A 788 -30.59 -22.68 -12.94
N GLY A 789 -30.50 -22.20 -14.18
CA GLY A 789 -31.37 -21.13 -14.64
C GLY A 789 -32.81 -21.59 -14.47
N LEU A 790 -33.56 -20.91 -13.60
CA LEU A 790 -35.00 -21.00 -13.58
C LEU A 790 -35.48 -20.66 -14.99
N PRO A 791 -36.17 -21.57 -15.70
CA PRO A 791 -36.92 -21.13 -16.87
C PRO A 791 -37.96 -20.12 -16.39
N ALA A 792 -38.48 -19.26 -17.27
CA ALA A 792 -39.56 -18.33 -16.92
C ALA A 792 -40.77 -19.04 -16.22
N SER A 793 -40.90 -20.36 -16.38
CA SER A 793 -41.83 -21.21 -15.63
C SER A 793 -41.68 -21.22 -14.11
N GLU A 794 -40.50 -21.03 -13.53
CA GLU A 794 -40.33 -20.99 -12.06
C GLU A 794 -40.47 -19.57 -11.48
N PHE A 795 -40.16 -18.52 -12.25
CA PHE A 795 -40.66 -17.18 -11.92
C PHE A 795 -42.20 -17.15 -11.88
N ASN A 796 -42.84 -17.93 -12.77
CA ASN A 796 -44.29 -18.19 -12.74
C ASN A 796 -44.74 -19.21 -11.66
N SER A 797 -43.84 -19.98 -11.02
CA SER A 797 -44.22 -20.93 -9.96
C SER A 797 -44.33 -20.24 -8.59
N ILE A 798 -43.59 -19.15 -8.38
CA ILE A 798 -43.75 -18.21 -7.27
C ILE A 798 -45.11 -17.47 -7.33
N CYS A 799 -45.83 -17.57 -8.46
CA CYS A 799 -47.14 -16.96 -8.67
C CYS A 799 -48.35 -17.88 -8.44
N ASN A 800 -48.17 -19.10 -7.90
CA ASN A 800 -49.25 -20.04 -7.55
C ASN A 800 -49.44 -20.20 -6.04
#